data_AF-A0A8J4X7W3-F1
#
_entry.id   AF-A0A8J4X7W3-F1
#
_cell.length_a   1.000
_cell.length_b   1.000
_cell.length_c   1.000
_cell.angle_alpha   90.00
_cell.angle_beta   90.00
_cell.angle_gamma   90.00
#
_symmetry.space_group_name_H-M   'P 1'
#
loop_
_entity.id
_entity.type
_entity.pdbx_description
1 polymer ?
#
loop_
_entity_poly.entity_id
_entity_poly.type
_entity_poly.pdbx_seq_one_letter_code
_entity_poly.pdbx_strand_id
1 'polypeptide(L)'
;MAVPPFWRLLTLFVLMAIGAQAGNNTQRCKLVHDSDSERKVLSLLEPLTNRNFTAELINGNEKYTYVFQVCGDADGMKDAGVVQKSTDGKQVRVGSYKSTQAIHGSDWILLIYLNGDKYNEHCSKEERRAMIMISCDKTKAAAETTSQRRSWRLLTLLPKRGPRAFSTFCAALKGTEQEHLFNLLIRFRDQERFSATKLPLPTEECAVPAKRARTQESMEMCLDADSPVTTAVLPCTQEFYLSHCAQAYPMSSSPRGLALVLSNVRFEAGLSDLDTRRGGEVDEEVLRRLFTELNFTVYLKKDLTLQAMRACIEQFARQPEHARSDCCVVCLLSHGVEGSIYGIDGKLLELEWVFEQFDNAHCTLLQNKPKMFFIQACRGEEMDCGVDQLDGDDSMQSTDCEQRDAGREENHDRQNRASEESEGERLRVKLPQRSDMICGFATLKGTAAMRNTKKGSWFIQELNTAMRQKAKDTHLSDILVQLYGEYREQLGNFARREATRLLTENQSNKHGGNATAIRRGYGRTHHTELETGPMTPGLNHSSSIKKPQPYSKCQDCLRRMQRYMITKLGEDWIFLVLLGLTMALVSWSMDYASAKSLQAYKWMYGELKGNVALQYLAWITYPIILIVFSSLFCHLVSPQAIGSGIPEMKTILRGVVLKEYLTLKAFVAKVIGLTASLGSGMPLGKEGPFVHIASICAAVLSKVMSIFTGVYENPYGYTDILTVGCAVGVGCCFGTPLGGVLFSIEVTSTYFAVRNYWRGYFAATFSAFIFRVLSVWNKDSVTITALFRTKFRMDFPFDLQELPAFAVIGISCGFLGAFFVYLNRQVVLFMRRPTALTQFLTKYRLIYPGVVTLIIASFTFPPGFGQFMAGELMPRECINSLFDNFTWTKVWDPTAEPGLGRSSAWFHSEVSIFIILILFFIMKFWMSAVSTTMPIPSGAFMPVFILGAAFGRLVGEIMATLFPNGILFDGIVYRILPGGYAVIGAAAMTGAVTHTVSTAVICFELTGQISHILPMMVAVILANMVAQGLQPSLYDSIIQVKKLPYLPELGFGHISKYNIFVEDIMVRKVKFLSPQTTYRELLQLLQATTLKSIPVVDSKESMILLGSIERCELQAACDWWLSAERRITSQGQAVRSPGSVVSWESFNLVDEEGGEESKGK
;
A
#
# COMPACT_ATOMS: atom_id res chain seq x y z
N MET A 1 -36.46 1.10 -25.19
CA MET A 1 -35.29 1.18 -26.10
C MET A 1 -34.15 0.40 -25.48
N ALA A 2 -33.77 -0.70 -26.13
CA ALA A 2 -32.88 -1.72 -25.59
C ALA A 2 -31.41 -1.40 -25.93
N VAL A 3 -30.53 -1.46 -24.92
CA VAL A 3 -29.07 -1.48 -25.05
C VAL A 3 -28.63 -2.96 -25.07
N PRO A 4 -27.66 -3.39 -25.89
CA PRO A 4 -27.55 -4.77 -26.33
C PRO A 4 -26.86 -5.73 -25.33
N PRO A 5 -27.11 -7.04 -25.43
CA PRO A 5 -26.69 -8.09 -24.48
C PRO A 5 -25.21 -8.50 -24.56
N PHE A 6 -24.37 -7.68 -25.21
CA PHE A 6 -22.99 -8.05 -25.53
C PHE A 6 -22.09 -8.20 -24.30
N TRP A 7 -22.33 -7.40 -23.25
CA TRP A 7 -21.57 -7.46 -22.00
C TRP A 7 -21.93 -8.65 -21.10
N ARG A 8 -23.17 -9.14 -21.16
CA ARG A 8 -23.56 -10.37 -20.43
C ARG A 8 -22.99 -11.61 -21.10
N LEU A 9 -22.87 -11.61 -22.43
CA LEU A 9 -22.28 -12.73 -23.18
C LEU A 9 -20.76 -12.82 -22.97
N LEU A 10 -20.04 -11.70 -22.90
CA LEU A 10 -18.58 -11.72 -22.74
C LEU A 10 -18.15 -12.28 -21.36
N THR A 11 -18.89 -11.94 -20.30
CA THR A 11 -18.65 -12.52 -18.96
C THR A 11 -19.08 -14.00 -18.86
N LEU A 12 -20.08 -14.42 -19.64
CA LEU A 12 -20.51 -15.83 -19.70
C LEU A 12 -19.60 -16.70 -20.58
N PHE A 13 -18.99 -16.14 -21.64
CA PHE A 13 -18.07 -16.87 -22.52
C PHE A 13 -16.71 -17.13 -21.85
N VAL A 14 -16.24 -16.22 -21.00
CA VAL A 14 -14.97 -16.40 -20.25
C VAL A 14 -15.13 -17.41 -19.11
N LEU A 15 -16.34 -17.58 -18.55
CA LEU A 15 -16.63 -18.56 -17.50
C LEU A 15 -17.06 -19.94 -18.03
N MET A 16 -17.53 -20.06 -19.28
CA MET A 16 -17.84 -21.36 -19.90
C MET A 16 -16.64 -22.07 -20.55
N ALA A 17 -15.49 -21.40 -20.72
CA ALA A 17 -14.30 -22.00 -21.32
C ALA A 17 -13.48 -22.94 -20.40
N ILE A 18 -13.88 -23.15 -19.13
CA ILE A 18 -13.20 -24.06 -18.19
C ILE A 18 -14.19 -25.02 -17.50
N GLY A 19 -15.28 -25.37 -18.19
CA GLY A 19 -16.08 -26.53 -17.83
C GLY A 19 -15.46 -27.81 -18.38
N ALA A 20 -14.33 -28.26 -17.83
CA ALA A 20 -13.81 -29.58 -18.15
C ALA A 20 -14.62 -30.63 -17.38
N GLN A 21 -15.48 -31.34 -18.10
CA GLN A 21 -16.24 -32.48 -17.61
C GLN A 21 -15.28 -33.67 -17.47
N ALA A 22 -14.99 -34.10 -16.23
CA ALA A 22 -14.12 -35.22 -15.95
C ALA A 22 -14.81 -36.54 -16.35
N GLY A 23 -14.28 -37.21 -17.36
CA GLY A 23 -14.56 -38.63 -17.65
C GLY A 23 -13.43 -39.50 -17.11
N ASN A 24 -13.77 -40.58 -16.42
CA ASN A 24 -12.85 -41.55 -15.79
C ASN A 24 -11.84 -42.14 -16.80
N ASN A 25 -10.66 -41.53 -16.94
CA ASN A 25 -9.58 -42.01 -17.82
C ASN A 25 -8.30 -42.41 -17.08
N THR A 26 -8.18 -42.13 -15.79
CA THR A 26 -7.02 -42.47 -14.94
C THR A 26 -6.82 -43.98 -14.76
N GLN A 27 -7.84 -44.81 -15.02
CA GLN A 27 -7.78 -46.28 -14.93
C GLN A 27 -6.88 -46.95 -15.98
N ARG A 28 -6.42 -46.24 -17.02
CA ARG A 28 -5.54 -46.80 -18.07
C ARG A 28 -4.06 -46.82 -17.71
N CYS A 29 -3.65 -46.15 -16.62
CA CYS A 29 -2.27 -46.08 -16.15
C CYS A 29 -1.96 -47.25 -15.23
N LYS A 30 -0.90 -48.01 -15.52
CA LYS A 30 -0.44 -49.10 -14.63
C LYS A 30 0.76 -48.60 -13.83
N LEU A 31 0.62 -48.56 -12.51
CA LEU A 31 1.67 -48.15 -11.57
C LEU A 31 2.65 -49.31 -11.34
N VAL A 32 3.92 -48.98 -11.14
CA VAL A 32 4.97 -49.98 -10.87
C VAL A 32 4.79 -50.62 -9.49
N HIS A 33 4.43 -49.82 -8.48
CA HIS A 33 4.02 -50.28 -7.17
C HIS A 33 2.54 -49.97 -7.02
N ASP A 34 1.68 -50.99 -6.92
CA ASP A 34 0.22 -50.79 -6.83
C ASP A 34 -0.16 -50.36 -5.40
N SER A 35 0.25 -49.15 -5.03
CA SER A 35 0.01 -48.52 -3.73
C SER A 35 -1.19 -47.58 -3.79
N ASP A 36 -2.09 -47.70 -2.81
CA ASP A 36 -3.24 -46.80 -2.66
C ASP A 36 -2.84 -45.33 -2.53
N SER A 37 -1.64 -45.04 -1.99
CA SER A 37 -1.12 -43.68 -1.90
C SER A 37 -0.77 -43.10 -3.26
N GLU A 38 -0.18 -43.90 -4.17
CA GLU A 38 0.19 -43.45 -5.52
C GLU A 38 -1.07 -43.26 -6.40
N ARG A 39 -2.07 -44.13 -6.24
CA ARG A 39 -3.37 -43.97 -6.92
C ARG A 39 -4.10 -42.70 -6.52
N LYS A 40 -4.08 -42.34 -5.23
CA LYS A 40 -4.69 -41.11 -4.71
C LYS A 40 -4.00 -39.85 -5.21
N VAL A 41 -2.71 -39.93 -5.55
CA VAL A 41 -1.96 -38.82 -6.15
C VAL A 41 -2.28 -38.68 -7.64
N LEU A 42 -2.38 -39.78 -8.37
CA LEU A 42 -2.76 -39.76 -9.78
C LEU A 42 -4.19 -39.21 -9.99
N SER A 43 -5.12 -39.45 -9.06
CA SER A 43 -6.48 -38.87 -9.16
C SER A 43 -6.48 -37.34 -9.04
N LEU A 44 -5.52 -36.74 -8.33
CA LEU A 44 -5.38 -35.27 -8.29
C LEU A 44 -4.98 -34.68 -9.65
N LEU A 45 -4.34 -35.48 -10.51
CA LEU A 45 -3.90 -35.09 -11.85
C LEU A 45 -4.90 -35.44 -12.95
N GLU A 46 -6.06 -36.00 -12.60
CA GLU A 46 -7.13 -36.36 -13.53
C GLU A 46 -7.53 -35.22 -14.50
N PRO A 47 -7.63 -33.94 -14.08
CA PRO A 47 -7.96 -32.83 -15.00
C PRO A 47 -6.92 -32.58 -16.10
N LEU A 48 -5.69 -33.10 -15.94
CA LEU A 48 -4.58 -32.94 -16.88
C LEU A 48 -4.42 -34.15 -17.81
N THR A 49 -5.22 -35.20 -17.61
CA THR A 49 -5.23 -36.37 -18.51
C THR A 49 -5.74 -35.99 -19.91
N ASN A 50 -5.28 -36.70 -20.94
CA ASN A 50 -5.63 -36.46 -22.35
C ASN A 50 -5.23 -35.10 -22.96
N ARG A 51 -4.27 -34.38 -22.35
CA ARG A 51 -3.65 -33.20 -22.95
C ARG A 51 -2.19 -33.48 -23.28
N ASN A 52 -1.80 -33.14 -24.51
CA ASN A 52 -0.40 -33.13 -24.93
C ASN A 52 0.25 -31.83 -24.48
N PHE A 53 1.37 -31.96 -23.79
CA PHE A 53 2.21 -30.85 -23.38
C PHE A 53 3.55 -30.97 -24.10
N THR A 54 4.02 -29.88 -24.68
CA THR A 54 5.21 -29.89 -25.52
C THR A 54 6.33 -29.05 -24.93
N ALA A 55 7.56 -29.55 -25.05
CA ALA A 55 8.78 -28.84 -24.69
C ALA A 55 9.78 -28.96 -25.85
N GLU A 56 10.25 -27.82 -26.34
CA GLU A 56 11.24 -27.76 -27.42
C GLU A 56 12.65 -27.57 -26.84
N LEU A 57 13.60 -28.37 -27.31
CA LEU A 57 15.01 -28.27 -26.97
C LEU A 57 15.80 -28.06 -28.27
N ILE A 58 16.57 -26.98 -28.33
CA ILE A 58 17.48 -26.68 -29.44
C ILE A 58 18.88 -27.04 -28.96
N ASN A 59 19.51 -28.01 -29.59
CA ASN A 59 20.88 -28.42 -29.27
C ASN A 59 21.75 -28.28 -30.53
N GLY A 60 22.49 -27.17 -30.62
CA GLY A 60 23.21 -26.80 -31.85
C GLY A 60 22.25 -26.47 -32.99
N ASN A 61 22.41 -27.14 -34.15
CA ASN A 61 21.55 -26.98 -35.33
C ASN A 61 20.33 -27.93 -35.35
N GLU A 62 20.19 -28.84 -34.39
CA GLU A 62 19.09 -29.81 -34.33
C GLU A 62 18.03 -29.38 -33.30
N LYS A 63 16.75 -29.49 -33.70
CA LYS A 63 15.61 -29.14 -32.84
C LYS A 63 14.82 -30.39 -32.47
N TYR A 64 14.77 -30.68 -31.18
CA TYR A 64 14.03 -31.81 -30.62
C TYR A 64 12.76 -31.32 -29.92
N THR A 65 11.61 -31.92 -30.23
CA THR A 65 10.33 -31.64 -29.57
C THR A 65 9.94 -32.82 -28.72
N TYR A 66 9.78 -32.61 -27.41
CA TYR A 66 9.28 -33.62 -26.48
C TYR A 66 7.80 -33.38 -26.23
N VAL A 67 6.99 -34.42 -26.42
CA VAL A 67 5.55 -34.41 -26.17
C VAL A 67 5.28 -35.32 -24.97
N PHE A 68 4.65 -34.80 -23.93
CA PHE A 68 4.26 -35.58 -22.75
C PHE A 68 2.75 -35.54 -22.54
N GLN A 69 2.21 -36.66 -22.04
CA GLN A 69 0.79 -36.79 -21.71
C GLN A 69 0.64 -37.58 -20.40
N VAL A 70 -0.22 -37.09 -19.50
CA VAL A 70 -0.51 -37.78 -18.24
C VAL A 70 -1.44 -38.96 -18.53
N CYS A 71 -0.91 -40.18 -18.35
CA CYS A 71 -1.64 -41.45 -18.44
C CYS A 71 -2.44 -41.66 -19.75
N GLY A 72 -1.80 -41.44 -20.91
CA GLY A 72 -2.34 -41.74 -22.24
C GLY A 72 -1.28 -41.71 -23.34
N ASP A 73 -1.65 -42.10 -24.56
CA ASP A 73 -0.77 -42.19 -25.74
C ASP A 73 -0.32 -40.81 -26.24
N ALA A 74 0.88 -40.38 -25.83
CA ALA A 74 1.47 -39.11 -26.24
C ALA A 74 1.75 -39.09 -27.77
N ASP A 75 1.35 -37.99 -28.43
CA ASP A 75 1.48 -37.77 -29.88
C ASP A 75 0.94 -38.93 -30.76
N GLY A 76 -0.04 -39.69 -30.26
CA GLY A 76 -0.66 -40.82 -30.98
C GLY A 76 0.19 -42.10 -31.02
N MET A 77 1.34 -42.14 -30.34
CA MET A 77 2.17 -43.34 -30.23
C MET A 77 1.62 -44.27 -29.13
N LYS A 78 1.17 -45.46 -29.52
CA LYS A 78 0.64 -46.46 -28.59
C LYS A 78 1.64 -46.77 -27.47
N ASP A 79 1.16 -46.82 -26.23
CA ASP A 79 1.92 -47.17 -25.02
C ASP A 79 3.04 -46.18 -24.63
N ALA A 80 3.06 -44.96 -25.18
CA ALA A 80 4.05 -43.94 -24.87
C ALA A 80 3.45 -42.82 -23.99
N GLY A 81 4.02 -42.55 -22.81
CA GLY A 81 3.67 -41.39 -21.98
C GLY A 81 4.50 -40.14 -22.30
N VAL A 82 5.70 -40.34 -22.85
CA VAL A 82 6.59 -39.27 -23.33
C VAL A 82 7.24 -39.71 -24.66
N VAL A 83 7.16 -38.85 -25.67
CA VAL A 83 7.71 -39.06 -27.01
C VAL A 83 8.68 -37.93 -27.36
N GLN A 84 9.81 -38.29 -27.97
CA GLN A 84 10.74 -37.34 -28.58
C GLN A 84 10.57 -37.35 -30.09
N LYS A 85 10.47 -36.16 -30.70
CA LYS A 85 10.38 -35.96 -32.14
C LYS A 85 11.56 -35.15 -32.63
N SER A 86 12.34 -35.71 -33.56
CA SER A 86 13.41 -34.98 -34.25
C SER A 86 12.85 -34.13 -35.42
N THR A 87 13.62 -33.15 -35.90
CA THR A 87 13.31 -32.34 -37.09
C THR A 87 13.05 -33.18 -38.34
N ASP A 88 13.64 -34.37 -38.45
CA ASP A 88 13.47 -35.30 -39.58
C ASP A 88 12.19 -36.16 -39.48
N GLY A 89 11.32 -35.87 -38.52
CA GLY A 89 10.03 -36.57 -38.33
C GLY A 89 10.13 -37.92 -37.62
N LYS A 90 11.33 -38.42 -37.30
CA LYS A 90 11.53 -39.66 -36.54
C LYS A 90 11.06 -39.48 -35.10
N GLN A 91 10.08 -40.29 -34.67
CA GLN A 91 9.57 -40.33 -33.32
C GLN A 91 10.22 -41.48 -32.53
N VAL A 92 10.62 -41.22 -31.30
CA VAL A 92 11.22 -42.21 -30.38
C VAL A 92 10.50 -42.17 -29.05
N ARG A 93 10.16 -43.35 -28.50
CA ARG A 93 9.53 -43.46 -27.18
C ARG A 93 10.56 -43.19 -26.09
N VAL A 94 10.27 -42.25 -25.20
CA VAL A 94 11.16 -41.91 -24.08
C VAL A 94 10.71 -42.57 -22.77
N GLY A 95 9.41 -42.82 -22.60
CA GLY A 95 8.87 -43.57 -21.45
C GLY A 95 7.42 -44.00 -21.65
N SER A 96 7.03 -45.12 -21.04
CA SER A 96 5.70 -45.72 -21.14
C SER A 96 4.82 -45.37 -19.95
N TYR A 97 3.54 -45.04 -20.19
CA TYR A 97 2.57 -44.79 -19.11
C TYR A 97 2.10 -46.08 -18.41
N LYS A 98 2.43 -47.27 -18.94
CA LYS A 98 2.18 -48.57 -18.29
C LYS A 98 3.19 -48.90 -17.20
N SER A 99 4.25 -48.12 -17.08
CA SER A 99 5.32 -48.28 -16.10
C SER A 99 5.66 -46.91 -15.52
N THR A 100 4.68 -46.33 -14.83
CA THR A 100 4.78 -45.02 -14.20
C THR A 100 4.93 -45.17 -12.69
N GLN A 101 5.79 -44.36 -12.08
CA GLN A 101 5.89 -44.20 -10.64
C GLN A 101 5.51 -42.76 -10.26
N ALA A 102 4.65 -42.59 -9.25
CA ALA A 102 4.17 -41.28 -8.82
C ALA A 102 4.56 -41.00 -7.37
N ILE A 103 5.24 -39.87 -7.13
CA ILE A 103 5.67 -39.44 -5.80
C ILE A 103 5.05 -38.08 -5.51
N HIS A 104 4.53 -37.88 -4.29
CA HIS A 104 3.90 -36.62 -3.89
C HIS A 104 4.63 -35.92 -2.73
N GLY A 105 4.61 -34.59 -2.75
CA GLY A 105 4.90 -33.71 -1.62
C GLY A 105 3.65 -32.90 -1.22
N SER A 106 3.80 -31.91 -0.33
CA SER A 106 2.69 -31.04 0.10
C SER A 106 2.10 -30.24 -1.09
N ASP A 107 2.95 -29.74 -1.98
CA ASP A 107 2.57 -28.79 -3.05
C ASP A 107 3.18 -29.12 -4.43
N TRP A 108 3.64 -30.36 -4.63
CA TRP A 108 4.25 -30.85 -5.88
C TRP A 108 4.08 -32.35 -6.05
N ILE A 109 4.14 -32.82 -7.31
CA ILE A 109 4.03 -34.23 -7.72
C ILE A 109 5.13 -34.53 -8.73
N LEU A 110 5.84 -35.64 -8.57
CA LEU A 110 6.87 -36.13 -9.49
C LEU A 110 6.41 -37.44 -10.14
N LEU A 111 6.37 -37.46 -11.47
CA LEU A 111 6.05 -38.63 -12.28
C LEU A 111 7.33 -39.15 -12.94
N ILE A 112 7.61 -40.43 -12.81
CA ILE A 112 8.74 -41.11 -13.44
C ILE A 112 8.19 -42.13 -14.42
N TYR A 113 8.50 -41.96 -15.71
CA TYR A 113 8.12 -42.89 -16.79
C TYR A 113 9.32 -43.76 -17.16
N LEU A 114 9.12 -45.07 -17.08
CA LEU A 114 10.13 -46.11 -17.37
C LEU A 114 9.81 -46.82 -18.71
N ASN A 115 10.70 -47.72 -19.16
CA ASN A 115 10.55 -48.56 -20.36
C ASN A 115 10.42 -47.76 -21.70
N GLY A 116 11.35 -46.83 -21.95
CA GLY A 116 11.51 -46.17 -23.25
C GLY A 116 12.38 -46.97 -24.24
N ASP A 117 12.44 -46.51 -25.49
CA ASP A 117 13.28 -47.13 -26.52
C ASP A 117 14.76 -47.02 -26.14
N LYS A 118 15.57 -48.01 -26.54
CA LYS A 118 17.01 -48.04 -26.21
C LYS A 118 17.79 -46.97 -26.97
N TYR A 119 18.84 -46.42 -26.34
CA TYR A 119 19.75 -45.52 -27.04
C TYR A 119 20.50 -46.25 -28.17
N ASN A 120 20.72 -45.53 -29.28
CA ASN A 120 21.58 -45.99 -30.36
C ASN A 120 23.05 -45.98 -29.87
N GLU A 121 23.93 -46.71 -30.58
CA GLU A 121 25.29 -47.21 -30.27
C GLU A 121 26.23 -46.46 -29.30
N HIS A 122 25.97 -45.19 -28.97
CA HIS A 122 26.83 -44.33 -28.16
C HIS A 122 26.58 -44.39 -26.63
N CYS A 123 25.46 -44.96 -26.14
CA CYS A 123 25.14 -45.06 -24.70
C CYS A 123 24.65 -46.46 -24.28
N SER A 124 25.53 -47.46 -24.35
CA SER A 124 25.36 -48.79 -23.71
C SER A 124 24.02 -49.53 -23.94
N LYS A 125 23.24 -49.17 -24.98
CA LYS A 125 21.88 -49.68 -25.25
C LYS A 125 20.91 -49.59 -24.06
N GLU A 126 21.11 -48.62 -23.18
CA GLU A 126 20.22 -48.40 -22.03
C GLU A 126 18.84 -47.92 -22.47
N GLU A 127 17.81 -48.27 -21.71
CA GLU A 127 16.43 -47.85 -21.96
C GLU A 127 16.23 -46.39 -21.53
N ARG A 128 15.58 -45.61 -22.39
CA ARG A 128 15.23 -44.21 -22.07
C ARG A 128 14.23 -44.16 -20.91
N ARG A 129 14.36 -43.11 -20.09
CA ARG A 129 13.50 -42.82 -18.94
C ARG A 129 13.23 -41.32 -18.89
N ALA A 130 12.07 -40.92 -18.38
CA ALA A 130 11.71 -39.51 -18.23
C ALA A 130 11.19 -39.19 -16.83
N MET A 131 11.54 -38.03 -16.29
CA MET A 131 11.02 -37.51 -15.03
C MET A 131 10.30 -36.19 -15.29
N ILE A 132 9.07 -36.07 -14.79
CA ILE A 132 8.22 -34.87 -14.94
C ILE A 132 7.76 -34.43 -13.57
N MET A 133 8.15 -33.22 -13.16
CA MET A 133 7.71 -32.61 -11.90
C MET A 133 6.62 -31.57 -12.18
N ILE A 134 5.49 -31.71 -11.51
CA ILE A 134 4.31 -30.84 -11.58
C ILE A 134 4.20 -30.13 -10.23
N SER A 135 4.15 -28.79 -10.21
CA SER A 135 3.98 -28.00 -8.98
C SER A 135 2.79 -27.07 -9.09
N CYS A 136 2.09 -26.85 -7.98
CA CYS A 136 0.90 -25.99 -7.90
C CYS A 136 1.21 -24.49 -7.85
N ASP A 137 2.48 -24.09 -7.70
CA ASP A 137 2.88 -22.69 -7.60
C ASP A 137 3.02 -22.06 -9.01
N LYS A 138 2.05 -21.20 -9.37
CA LYS A 138 2.01 -20.54 -10.68
C LYS A 138 3.09 -19.47 -10.88
N THR A 139 3.84 -19.10 -9.85
CA THR A 139 4.53 -17.80 -9.86
C THR A 139 5.96 -17.79 -10.40
N LYS A 140 6.63 -18.93 -10.66
CA LYS A 140 8.11 -18.88 -10.85
C LYS A 140 8.74 -19.76 -11.95
N ALA A 141 7.97 -20.37 -12.86
CA ALA A 141 8.54 -21.35 -13.82
C ALA A 141 8.73 -20.87 -15.28
N ALA A 142 8.12 -19.77 -15.72
CA ALA A 142 8.02 -19.46 -17.17
C ALA A 142 9.07 -18.48 -17.75
N ALA A 143 10.05 -18.00 -16.98
CA ALA A 143 10.85 -16.83 -17.37
C ALA A 143 12.35 -17.07 -17.67
N GLU A 144 12.84 -18.29 -17.88
CA GLU A 144 14.28 -18.53 -18.10
C GLU A 144 14.58 -19.51 -19.24
N THR A 145 15.48 -19.12 -20.16
CA THR A 145 15.70 -19.73 -21.48
C THR A 145 16.74 -20.86 -21.54
N THR A 146 17.57 -21.08 -20.51
CA THR A 146 18.68 -22.04 -20.56
C THR A 146 18.47 -23.26 -19.63
N SER A 147 18.72 -24.49 -20.13
CA SER A 147 18.49 -25.74 -19.38
C SER A 147 19.36 -25.88 -18.11
N GLN A 148 20.57 -25.30 -18.11
CA GLN A 148 21.47 -25.31 -16.95
C GLN A 148 20.91 -24.50 -15.77
N ARG A 149 20.35 -23.31 -16.00
CA ARG A 149 19.74 -22.50 -14.92
C ARG A 149 18.48 -23.15 -14.37
N ARG A 150 17.67 -23.79 -15.21
CA ARG A 150 16.50 -24.57 -14.75
C ARG A 150 16.90 -25.76 -13.88
N SER A 151 17.95 -26.49 -14.29
CA SER A 151 18.50 -27.63 -13.53
C SER A 151 19.13 -27.18 -12.21
N TRP A 152 19.88 -26.08 -12.22
CA TRP A 152 20.47 -25.47 -11.03
C TRP A 152 19.40 -25.01 -10.03
N ARG A 153 18.33 -24.38 -10.53
CA ARG A 153 17.22 -23.91 -9.70
C ARG A 153 16.42 -25.07 -9.10
N LEU A 154 16.21 -26.16 -9.85
CA LEU A 154 15.63 -27.41 -9.35
C LEU A 154 16.47 -27.95 -8.17
N LEU A 155 17.79 -28.01 -8.33
CA LEU A 155 18.71 -28.49 -7.29
C LEU A 155 18.72 -27.61 -6.04
N THR A 156 18.53 -26.29 -6.17
CA THR A 156 18.38 -25.38 -5.02
C THR A 156 16.99 -25.43 -4.37
N LEU A 157 15.96 -25.89 -5.09
CA LEU A 157 14.58 -25.98 -4.59
C LEU A 157 14.31 -27.28 -3.85
N LEU A 158 14.95 -28.38 -4.25
CA LEU A 158 14.75 -29.71 -3.64
C LEU A 158 15.03 -29.77 -2.12
N PRO A 159 16.08 -29.14 -1.57
CA PRO A 159 16.30 -29.10 -0.12
C PRO A 159 15.25 -28.26 0.64
N LYS A 160 14.70 -27.23 -0.01
CA LYS A 160 13.72 -26.30 0.58
C LYS A 160 12.30 -26.89 0.66
N ARG A 161 12.05 -28.03 0.00
CA ARG A 161 10.73 -28.68 -0.10
C ARG A 161 10.58 -29.90 0.82
N GLY A 162 11.53 -30.12 1.73
CA GLY A 162 11.45 -31.07 2.84
C GLY A 162 12.71 -31.94 3.02
N PRO A 163 12.98 -32.47 4.24
CA PRO A 163 14.21 -33.19 4.56
C PRO A 163 14.37 -34.50 3.78
N ARG A 164 13.26 -35.12 3.36
CA ARG A 164 13.25 -36.35 2.54
C ARG A 164 13.27 -36.08 1.03
N ALA A 165 12.98 -34.87 0.57
CA ALA A 165 12.84 -34.59 -0.87
C ALA A 165 14.15 -34.76 -1.63
N PHE A 166 15.26 -34.27 -1.07
CA PHE A 166 16.60 -34.45 -1.65
C PHE A 166 17.05 -35.91 -1.58
N SER A 167 16.82 -36.61 -0.46
CA SER A 167 17.19 -38.04 -0.34
C SER A 167 16.39 -38.94 -1.28
N THR A 168 15.10 -38.66 -1.48
CA THR A 168 14.24 -39.41 -2.41
C THR A 168 14.60 -39.12 -3.86
N PHE A 169 14.97 -37.88 -4.20
CA PHE A 169 15.50 -37.54 -5.51
C PHE A 169 16.84 -38.24 -5.79
N CYS A 170 17.74 -38.27 -4.80
CA CYS A 170 18.98 -39.04 -4.87
C CYS A 170 18.74 -40.56 -4.97
N ALA A 171 17.74 -41.10 -4.28
CA ALA A 171 17.35 -42.50 -4.39
C ALA A 171 16.76 -42.83 -5.77
N ALA A 172 15.99 -41.91 -6.35
CA ALA A 172 15.49 -42.03 -7.73
C ALA A 172 16.63 -41.94 -8.77
N LEU A 173 17.63 -41.08 -8.53
CA LEU A 173 18.84 -41.03 -9.36
C LEU A 173 19.66 -42.32 -9.29
N LYS A 174 19.76 -42.95 -8.11
CA LYS A 174 20.33 -44.29 -7.96
C LYS A 174 19.50 -45.37 -8.65
N GLY A 175 18.17 -45.33 -8.52
CA GLY A 175 17.25 -46.25 -9.20
C GLY A 175 17.21 -46.08 -10.72
N THR A 176 17.71 -44.96 -11.24
CA THR A 176 17.87 -44.67 -12.68
C THR A 176 19.29 -44.87 -13.20
N GLU A 177 20.16 -45.50 -12.40
CA GLU A 177 21.54 -45.86 -12.76
C GLU A 177 22.44 -44.66 -13.14
N GLN A 178 22.07 -43.44 -12.76
CA GLN A 178 22.85 -42.22 -13.02
C GLN A 178 23.78 -41.85 -11.85
N GLU A 179 24.71 -42.75 -11.52
CA GLU A 179 25.62 -42.62 -10.38
C GLU A 179 26.59 -41.42 -10.48
N HIS A 180 26.99 -41.04 -11.69
CA HIS A 180 27.87 -39.89 -11.91
C HIS A 180 27.24 -38.58 -11.40
N LEU A 181 25.96 -38.35 -11.72
CA LEU A 181 25.25 -37.14 -11.33
C LEU A 181 24.98 -37.11 -9.82
N PHE A 182 24.66 -38.27 -9.24
CA PHE A 182 24.55 -38.43 -7.78
C PHE A 182 25.86 -38.07 -7.07
N ASN A 183 27.00 -38.56 -7.55
CA ASN A 183 28.30 -38.28 -6.96
C ASN A 183 28.70 -36.80 -7.09
N LEU A 184 28.38 -36.16 -8.22
CA LEU A 184 28.65 -34.74 -8.44
C LEU A 184 27.84 -33.84 -7.48
N LEU A 185 26.58 -34.20 -7.23
CA LEU A 185 25.69 -33.49 -6.31
C LEU A 185 26.11 -33.60 -4.84
N ILE A 186 26.61 -34.77 -4.42
CA ILE A 186 27.13 -34.94 -3.07
C ILE A 186 28.46 -34.19 -2.88
N ARG A 187 29.36 -34.21 -3.88
CA ARG A 187 30.66 -33.54 -3.81
C ARG A 187 30.57 -32.03 -3.65
N PHE A 188 29.57 -31.39 -4.28
CA PHE A 188 29.31 -29.96 -4.13
C PHE A 188 28.80 -29.59 -2.73
N ARG A 189 27.97 -30.44 -2.11
CA ARG A 189 27.50 -30.23 -0.73
C ARG A 189 28.64 -30.31 0.28
N ASP A 190 29.63 -31.17 0.03
CA ASP A 190 30.80 -31.29 0.90
C ASP A 190 31.77 -30.10 0.75
N GLN A 191 31.75 -29.37 -0.37
CA GLN A 191 32.51 -28.12 -0.56
C GLN A 191 31.96 -26.95 0.27
N GLU A 192 30.65 -26.84 0.50
CA GLU A 192 30.07 -25.84 1.42
C GLU A 192 30.37 -26.14 2.91
N ARG A 193 30.59 -27.41 3.27
CA ARG A 193 30.97 -27.81 4.65
C ARG A 193 32.41 -27.49 5.03
N PHE A 194 33.30 -27.24 4.06
CA PHE A 194 34.73 -27.01 4.32
C PHE A 194 35.07 -25.59 4.85
N SER A 195 34.13 -24.64 4.81
CA SER A 195 34.30 -23.31 5.43
C SER A 195 33.72 -23.23 6.86
N ALA A 196 33.08 -24.30 7.34
CA ALA A 196 32.36 -24.35 8.62
C ALA A 196 32.93 -25.39 9.60
N THR A 197 34.20 -25.77 9.46
CA THR A 197 34.85 -26.76 10.33
C THR A 197 36.03 -26.16 11.08
N LYS A 198 35.70 -25.36 12.11
CA LYS A 198 36.43 -25.24 13.39
C LYS A 198 35.65 -24.31 14.31
N LEU A 199 34.76 -24.87 15.14
CA LEU A 199 34.75 -24.72 16.60
C LEU A 199 33.48 -25.41 17.20
N PRO A 200 33.51 -25.77 18.49
CA PRO A 200 32.86 -26.94 19.04
C PRO A 200 31.39 -26.71 19.42
N LEU A 201 30.59 -27.75 19.27
CA LEU A 201 29.27 -27.87 19.90
C LEU A 201 29.47 -28.01 21.42
N PRO A 202 28.86 -27.17 22.27
CA PRO A 202 28.70 -27.48 23.68
C PRO A 202 27.55 -28.48 23.86
N THR A 203 27.93 -29.67 24.33
CA THR A 203 27.14 -30.64 25.11
C THR A 203 26.02 -31.43 24.42
N GLU A 204 26.38 -32.60 23.87
CA GLU A 204 25.66 -33.84 24.16
C GLU A 204 26.31 -34.56 25.36
N GLU A 205 25.45 -34.93 26.31
CA GLU A 205 25.56 -35.98 27.33
C GLU A 205 26.54 -35.87 28.53
N CYS A 206 25.96 -35.53 29.69
CA CYS A 206 26.08 -36.40 30.87
C CYS A 206 24.74 -36.48 31.60
N ALA A 207 24.13 -37.66 31.55
CA ALA A 207 23.03 -38.05 32.41
C ALA A 207 23.44 -37.91 33.88
N VAL A 208 22.81 -36.99 34.61
CA VAL A 208 22.76 -37.03 36.07
C VAL A 208 21.30 -37.29 36.44
N PRO A 209 20.99 -38.41 37.11
CA PRO A 209 19.62 -38.76 37.47
C PRO A 209 19.06 -37.71 38.42
N ALA A 210 17.78 -37.38 38.24
CA ALA A 210 17.02 -36.49 39.09
C ALA A 210 17.18 -36.88 40.59
N LYS A 211 18.07 -36.19 41.30
CA LYS A 211 18.13 -36.26 42.76
C LYS A 211 17.02 -35.37 43.31
N ARG A 212 16.00 -36.02 43.84
CA ARG A 212 15.07 -35.47 44.85
C ARG A 212 15.85 -34.66 45.88
N ALA A 213 15.65 -33.33 45.89
CA ALA A 213 15.86 -32.53 47.09
C ALA A 213 14.50 -32.40 47.78
N ARG A 214 14.29 -33.28 48.77
CA ARG A 214 13.29 -33.12 49.82
C ARG A 214 13.90 -32.11 50.80
N THR A 215 13.39 -30.88 50.82
CA THR A 215 13.42 -30.05 52.03
C THR A 215 11.98 -29.86 52.46
N GLN A 216 11.70 -30.42 53.62
CA GLN A 216 10.43 -30.51 54.28
C GLN A 216 10.41 -29.38 55.30
N GLU A 217 9.79 -28.24 54.96
CA GLU A 217 9.31 -27.28 55.95
C GLU A 217 7.87 -26.88 55.60
N SER A 218 6.98 -27.26 56.52
CA SER A 218 5.59 -26.83 56.75
C SER A 218 4.64 -26.69 55.56
N MET A 219 3.81 -27.72 55.43
CA MET A 219 2.53 -27.78 54.75
C MET A 219 1.43 -27.18 55.65
N GLU A 220 0.67 -26.19 55.17
CA GLU A 220 -0.72 -25.93 55.60
C GLU A 220 -1.50 -25.09 54.55
N MET A 221 -2.55 -25.72 53.98
CA MET A 221 -3.82 -25.21 53.40
C MET A 221 -3.84 -23.96 52.49
N CYS A 222 -4.41 -23.96 51.28
CA CYS A 222 -5.75 -24.41 50.88
C CYS A 222 -5.85 -24.88 49.41
N LEU A 223 -6.79 -25.79 49.17
CA LEU A 223 -7.20 -26.32 47.86
C LEU A 223 -7.90 -25.24 47.01
N ASP A 224 -7.31 -24.88 45.87
CA ASP A 224 -8.01 -24.29 44.72
C ASP A 224 -7.31 -24.79 43.43
N ALA A 225 -8.09 -25.25 42.45
CA ALA A 225 -7.63 -25.98 41.27
C ALA A 225 -6.92 -25.15 40.17
N ASP A 226 -6.42 -23.94 40.48
CA ASP A 226 -5.92 -22.96 39.51
C ASP A 226 -4.61 -22.29 39.97
N SER A 227 -3.50 -23.04 40.06
CA SER A 227 -2.15 -22.47 40.26
C SER A 227 -1.45 -22.15 38.93
N PRO A 228 -0.49 -21.19 38.89
CA PRO A 228 0.25 -20.84 37.68
C PRO A 228 0.98 -22.06 37.09
N VAL A 229 1.01 -22.11 35.75
CA VAL A 229 1.54 -23.23 34.96
C VAL A 229 2.96 -23.59 35.40
N THR A 230 3.15 -24.83 35.86
CA THR A 230 4.42 -25.37 36.42
C THR A 230 5.22 -26.21 35.43
N THR A 231 4.88 -26.21 34.13
CA THR A 231 5.63 -26.95 33.10
C THR A 231 7.01 -26.33 32.85
N ALA A 232 8.04 -27.18 32.82
CA ALA A 232 9.41 -26.77 32.54
C ALA A 232 9.56 -26.12 31.15
N VAL A 233 10.48 -25.16 31.01
CA VAL A 233 10.79 -24.53 29.71
C VAL A 233 11.31 -25.58 28.72
N LEU A 234 10.72 -25.60 27.51
CA LEU A 234 11.13 -26.55 26.47
C LEU A 234 12.46 -26.12 25.79
N PRO A 235 13.41 -27.04 25.56
CA PRO A 235 14.67 -26.72 24.90
C PRO A 235 14.48 -26.40 23.41
N CYS A 236 15.35 -25.53 22.87
CA CYS A 236 15.37 -25.18 21.46
C CYS A 236 15.51 -26.43 20.57
N THR A 237 14.66 -26.51 19.55
CA THR A 237 14.72 -27.62 18.59
C THR A 237 15.99 -27.50 17.73
N GLN A 238 16.60 -28.65 17.43
CA GLN A 238 17.84 -28.70 16.65
C GLN A 238 17.65 -28.15 15.23
N GLU A 239 16.47 -28.38 14.63
CA GLU A 239 16.10 -27.86 13.31
C GLU A 239 16.00 -26.33 13.31
N PHE A 240 15.35 -25.74 14.33
CA PHE A 240 15.23 -24.29 14.46
C PHE A 240 16.59 -23.63 14.73
N TYR A 241 17.42 -24.23 15.59
CA TYR A 241 18.77 -23.73 15.87
C TYR A 241 19.65 -23.74 14.61
N LEU A 242 19.71 -24.86 13.88
CA LEU A 242 20.56 -24.97 12.69
C LEU A 242 20.14 -24.03 11.55
N SER A 243 18.85 -23.75 11.42
CA SER A 243 18.32 -22.86 10.39
C SER A 243 18.53 -21.36 10.70
N HIS A 244 18.64 -20.99 11.98
CA HIS A 244 18.69 -19.57 12.40
C HIS A 244 19.96 -19.18 13.17
N CYS A 245 20.89 -20.10 13.45
CA CYS A 245 22.11 -19.83 14.22
C CYS A 245 22.99 -18.73 13.62
N ALA A 246 22.96 -18.51 12.30
CA ALA A 246 23.72 -17.45 11.63
C ALA A 246 23.13 -16.04 11.84
N GLN A 247 21.86 -15.94 12.28
CA GLN A 247 21.14 -14.69 12.52
C GLN A 247 20.90 -14.42 14.02
N ALA A 248 21.26 -15.37 14.88
CA ALA A 248 21.04 -15.30 16.33
C ALA A 248 22.29 -14.78 17.06
N TYR A 249 22.09 -14.09 18.19
CA TYR A 249 23.20 -13.78 19.09
C TYR A 249 23.83 -15.07 19.62
N PRO A 250 25.17 -15.14 19.68
CA PRO A 250 25.86 -16.28 20.28
C PRO A 250 25.50 -16.33 21.79
N MET A 251 24.93 -17.45 22.23
CA MET A 251 24.45 -17.67 23.61
C MET A 251 25.13 -18.92 24.18
N SER A 252 26.44 -18.85 24.33
CA SER A 252 27.33 -19.97 24.69
C SER A 252 27.74 -20.00 26.17
N SER A 253 27.52 -18.90 26.88
CA SER A 253 27.82 -18.73 28.31
C SER A 253 26.84 -19.51 29.22
N SER A 254 27.36 -19.98 30.36
CA SER A 254 26.60 -20.62 31.42
C SER A 254 27.09 -20.08 32.78
N PRO A 255 26.31 -19.22 33.47
CA PRO A 255 24.97 -18.75 33.12
C PRO A 255 24.95 -17.88 31.86
N ARG A 256 23.81 -17.87 31.15
CA ARG A 256 23.59 -17.13 29.88
C ARG A 256 23.63 -15.61 30.06
N GLY A 257 23.30 -15.15 31.25
CA GLY A 257 23.02 -13.76 31.52
C GLY A 257 22.71 -13.45 32.98
N LEU A 258 22.71 -12.17 33.29
CA LEU A 258 22.20 -11.65 34.55
C LEU A 258 20.79 -11.11 34.36
N ALA A 259 19.91 -11.34 35.32
CA ALA A 259 18.54 -10.84 35.31
C ALA A 259 18.24 -10.05 36.59
N LEU A 260 17.92 -8.76 36.46
CA LEU A 260 17.48 -7.91 37.58
C LEU A 260 15.95 -7.89 37.62
N VAL A 261 15.34 -8.25 38.75
CA VAL A 261 13.90 -8.12 38.99
C VAL A 261 13.68 -7.14 40.13
N LEU A 262 13.14 -5.97 39.82
CA LEU A 262 12.80 -4.94 40.79
C LEU A 262 11.28 -4.89 40.96
N SER A 263 10.79 -5.28 42.13
CA SER A 263 9.36 -5.35 42.45
C SER A 263 9.00 -4.48 43.64
N ASN A 264 8.36 -3.33 43.37
CA ASN A 264 7.78 -2.49 44.42
C ASN A 264 6.31 -2.87 44.61
N VAL A 265 5.98 -3.39 45.78
CA VAL A 265 4.65 -3.90 46.14
C VAL A 265 4.01 -3.03 47.23
N ARG A 266 4.79 -2.63 48.24
CA ARG A 266 4.33 -1.87 49.41
C ARG A 266 4.85 -0.44 49.34
N PHE A 267 3.95 0.53 49.39
CA PHE A 267 4.26 1.97 49.30
C PHE A 267 3.99 2.64 50.65
N GLU A 268 4.78 3.66 51.01
CA GLU A 268 4.71 4.30 52.33
C GLU A 268 3.39 5.08 52.50
N ALA A 269 2.61 4.73 53.52
CA ALA A 269 1.32 5.36 53.80
C ALA A 269 1.52 6.79 54.35
N GLY A 270 0.99 7.80 53.63
CA GLY A 270 0.98 9.21 54.03
C GLY A 270 1.73 10.19 53.11
N LEU A 271 2.50 9.70 52.13
CA LEU A 271 3.28 10.54 51.19
C LEU A 271 2.73 10.52 49.74
N SER A 272 1.90 9.55 49.39
CA SER A 272 1.28 9.40 48.06
C SER A 272 -0.02 8.57 48.15
N ASP A 273 -1.01 8.86 47.28
CA ASP A 273 -2.30 8.13 47.20
C ASP A 273 -2.17 6.73 46.53
N LEU A 274 -0.99 6.10 46.60
CA LEU A 274 -0.70 4.84 45.89
C LEU A 274 -1.07 3.61 46.71
N ASP A 275 -2.00 2.80 46.19
CA ASP A 275 -2.42 1.54 46.81
C ASP A 275 -1.35 0.44 46.78
N THR A 276 -1.36 -0.45 47.77
CA THR A 276 -0.49 -1.66 47.79
C THR A 276 -0.77 -2.58 46.59
N ARG A 277 0.29 -3.06 45.91
CA ARG A 277 0.20 -3.90 44.70
C ARG A 277 -0.04 -5.39 45.01
N ARG A 278 -1.19 -5.72 45.60
CA ARG A 278 -1.62 -7.10 45.88
C ARG A 278 -1.53 -7.98 44.62
N GLY A 279 -0.82 -9.11 44.71
CA GLY A 279 -0.50 -10.01 43.59
C GLY A 279 0.92 -9.84 43.02
N GLY A 280 1.62 -8.74 43.32
CA GLY A 280 3.00 -8.52 42.84
C GLY A 280 4.04 -9.52 43.41
N GLU A 281 3.75 -10.11 44.58
CA GLU A 281 4.56 -11.18 45.19
C GLU A 281 4.51 -12.50 44.37
N VAL A 282 3.47 -12.68 43.55
CA VAL A 282 3.36 -13.84 42.63
C VAL A 282 4.22 -13.62 41.39
N ASP A 283 4.24 -12.40 40.85
CA ASP A 283 4.96 -12.05 39.63
C ASP A 283 6.48 -12.15 39.80
N GLU A 284 7.00 -11.71 40.95
CA GLU A 284 8.43 -11.82 41.26
C GLU A 284 8.92 -13.28 41.32
N GLU A 285 8.11 -14.18 41.87
CA GLU A 285 8.48 -15.59 42.01
C GLU A 285 8.38 -16.32 40.66
N VAL A 286 7.41 -15.93 39.83
CA VAL A 286 7.28 -16.44 38.45
C VAL A 286 8.47 -16.04 37.59
N LEU A 287 8.86 -14.76 37.60
CA LEU A 287 10.01 -14.27 36.84
C LEU A 287 11.32 -14.88 37.34
N ARG A 288 11.47 -15.02 38.67
CA ARG A 288 12.64 -15.66 39.27
C ARG A 288 12.79 -17.10 38.78
N ARG A 289 11.71 -17.90 38.78
CA ARG A 289 11.75 -19.28 38.28
C ARG A 289 12.02 -19.36 36.79
N LEU A 290 11.31 -18.57 35.98
CA LEU A 290 11.46 -18.56 34.53
C LEU A 290 12.90 -18.28 34.10
N PHE A 291 13.52 -17.21 34.60
CA PHE A 291 14.87 -16.85 34.21
C PHE A 291 15.93 -17.78 34.81
N THR A 292 15.70 -18.36 35.99
CA THR A 292 16.59 -19.40 36.54
C THR A 292 16.58 -20.64 35.64
N GLU A 293 15.41 -21.08 35.16
CA GLU A 293 15.28 -22.22 34.23
C GLU A 293 15.91 -21.94 32.85
N LEU A 294 15.86 -20.69 32.40
CA LEU A 294 16.58 -20.23 31.21
C LEU A 294 18.09 -20.02 31.45
N ASN A 295 18.62 -20.44 32.60
CA ASN A 295 20.03 -20.35 32.97
C ASN A 295 20.57 -18.92 33.16
N PHE A 296 19.75 -18.01 33.72
CA PHE A 296 20.19 -16.67 34.15
C PHE A 296 20.41 -16.63 35.67
N THR A 297 21.34 -15.78 36.11
CA THR A 297 21.49 -15.43 37.53
C THR A 297 20.53 -14.30 37.87
N VAL A 298 19.51 -14.59 38.70
CA VAL A 298 18.44 -13.64 39.02
C VAL A 298 18.71 -12.88 40.32
N TYR A 299 18.73 -11.55 40.23
CA TYR A 299 18.80 -10.62 41.37
C TYR A 299 17.42 -10.03 41.64
N LEU A 300 16.77 -10.46 42.72
CA LEU A 300 15.47 -9.94 43.14
C LEU A 300 15.64 -8.82 44.18
N LYS A 301 15.02 -7.67 43.94
CA LYS A 301 15.01 -6.50 44.83
C LYS A 301 13.58 -6.03 45.04
N LYS A 302 13.20 -5.82 46.30
CA LYS A 302 11.81 -5.50 46.68
C LYS A 302 11.74 -4.16 47.38
N ASP A 303 10.62 -3.48 47.17
CA ASP A 303 10.19 -2.30 47.92
C ASP A 303 11.30 -1.26 48.12
N LEU A 304 11.83 -0.73 47.01
CA LEU A 304 12.90 0.27 47.01
C LEU A 304 12.37 1.69 46.81
N THR A 305 12.94 2.65 47.54
CA THR A 305 12.73 4.10 47.30
C THR A 305 13.38 4.51 45.98
N LEU A 306 12.98 5.64 45.39
CA LEU A 306 13.58 6.13 44.15
C LEU A 306 15.12 6.17 44.19
N GLN A 307 15.70 6.68 45.29
CA GLN A 307 17.14 6.77 45.44
C GLN A 307 17.80 5.38 45.53
N ALA A 308 17.17 4.44 46.22
CA ALA A 308 17.63 3.06 46.29
C ALA A 308 17.48 2.32 44.95
N MET A 309 16.43 2.61 44.17
CA MET A 309 16.24 2.08 42.82
C MET A 309 17.36 2.54 41.89
N ARG A 310 17.68 3.85 41.88
CA ARG A 310 18.79 4.39 41.07
C ARG A 310 20.12 3.75 41.44
N ALA A 311 20.46 3.70 42.73
CA ALA A 311 21.68 3.07 43.21
C ALA A 311 21.75 1.58 42.84
N CYS A 312 20.64 0.86 42.94
CA CYS A 312 20.55 -0.55 42.57
C CYS A 312 20.78 -0.77 41.07
N ILE A 313 20.17 0.05 40.21
CA ILE A 313 20.30 -0.04 38.75
C ILE A 313 21.74 0.30 38.33
N GLU A 314 22.31 1.37 38.86
CA GLU A 314 23.71 1.75 38.61
C GLU A 314 24.69 0.66 39.05
N GLN A 315 24.48 0.10 40.25
CA GLN A 315 25.33 -0.98 40.77
C GLN A 315 25.21 -2.24 39.92
N PHE A 316 24.00 -2.58 39.47
CA PHE A 316 23.76 -3.74 38.61
C PHE A 316 24.38 -3.56 37.22
N ALA A 317 24.23 -2.39 36.60
CA ALA A 317 24.82 -2.08 35.30
C ALA A 317 26.36 -2.12 35.30
N ARG A 318 26.99 -1.84 36.45
CA ARG A 318 28.45 -1.87 36.63
C ARG A 318 29.02 -3.22 37.05
N GLN A 319 28.21 -4.27 37.14
CA GLN A 319 28.72 -5.58 37.56
C GLN A 319 29.72 -6.15 36.53
N PRO A 320 30.91 -6.61 36.98
CA PRO A 320 31.92 -7.15 36.08
C PRO A 320 31.51 -8.50 35.45
N GLU A 321 30.51 -9.17 36.03
CA GLU A 321 29.93 -10.41 35.52
C GLU A 321 29.28 -10.24 34.13
N HIS A 322 28.81 -9.03 33.79
CA HIS A 322 28.30 -8.71 32.44
C HIS A 322 29.33 -8.93 31.33
N ALA A 323 30.63 -8.87 31.65
CA ALA A 323 31.69 -9.13 30.69
C ALA A 323 31.69 -10.60 30.23
N ARG A 324 31.34 -11.54 31.13
CA ARG A 324 31.41 -12.99 30.92
C ARG A 324 30.08 -13.61 30.48
N SER A 325 28.99 -12.88 30.59
CA SER A 325 27.67 -13.31 30.14
C SER A 325 27.34 -12.83 28.72
N ASP A 326 26.43 -13.52 28.04
CA ASP A 326 26.04 -13.16 26.66
C ASP A 326 24.80 -12.25 26.61
N CYS A 327 24.03 -12.12 27.69
CA CYS A 327 22.77 -11.39 27.70
C CYS A 327 22.48 -10.69 29.05
N CYS A 328 21.67 -9.63 29.03
CA CYS A 328 21.18 -8.97 30.23
C CYS A 328 19.65 -8.80 30.19
N VAL A 329 18.98 -9.06 31.33
CA VAL A 329 17.53 -8.89 31.49
C VAL A 329 17.23 -7.94 32.66
N VAL A 330 16.28 -7.02 32.49
CA VAL A 330 15.83 -6.09 33.52
C VAL A 330 14.30 -6.05 33.55
N CYS A 331 13.71 -6.49 34.66
CA CYS A 331 12.26 -6.47 34.91
C CYS A 331 11.94 -5.40 35.95
N LEU A 332 11.06 -4.45 35.60
CA LEU A 332 10.63 -3.36 36.49
C LEU A 332 9.13 -3.49 36.75
N LEU A 333 8.74 -3.76 38.00
CA LEU A 333 7.36 -3.94 38.43
C LEU A 333 7.01 -2.90 39.50
N SER A 334 6.26 -1.85 39.14
CA SER A 334 5.77 -0.83 40.07
C SER A 334 4.46 -0.19 39.60
N HIS A 335 3.95 0.80 40.32
CA HIS A 335 3.01 1.78 39.74
C HIS A 335 3.76 2.66 38.75
N GLY A 336 3.06 3.25 37.79
CA GLY A 336 3.70 4.13 36.81
C GLY A 336 2.74 5.12 36.20
N VAL A 337 3.33 6.08 35.50
CA VAL A 337 2.67 7.03 34.61
C VAL A 337 3.42 6.98 33.29
N GLU A 338 2.97 7.72 32.29
CA GLU A 338 3.62 7.70 30.99
C GLU A 338 5.12 8.04 31.10
N GLY A 339 5.98 7.08 30.75
CA GLY A 339 7.44 7.24 30.72
C GLY A 339 8.15 7.11 32.08
N SER A 340 7.45 6.87 33.18
CA SER A 340 8.07 6.81 34.53
C SER A 340 7.42 5.77 35.45
N ILE A 341 8.18 5.27 36.43
CA ILE A 341 7.70 4.32 37.46
C ILE A 341 7.92 4.87 38.87
N TYR A 342 7.07 4.51 39.83
CA TYR A 342 7.16 5.00 41.21
C TYR A 342 8.12 4.18 42.08
N GLY A 343 8.90 4.88 42.91
CA GLY A 343 9.52 4.32 44.12
C GLY A 343 8.50 4.15 45.25
N ILE A 344 8.84 3.41 46.30
CA ILE A 344 7.94 3.25 47.47
C ILE A 344 7.65 4.57 48.21
N ASP A 345 8.52 5.56 48.00
CA ASP A 345 8.44 6.92 48.53
C ASP A 345 7.55 7.86 47.69
N GLY A 346 6.84 7.32 46.67
CA GLY A 346 5.94 8.08 45.81
C GLY A 346 6.64 8.97 44.78
N LYS A 347 7.97 8.90 44.66
CA LYS A 347 8.74 9.67 43.66
C LYS A 347 8.93 8.88 42.36
N LEU A 348 9.08 9.61 41.25
CA LEU A 348 9.14 9.04 39.90
C LEU A 348 10.58 8.76 39.43
N LEU A 349 10.79 7.56 38.88
CA LEU A 349 11.98 7.16 38.14
C LEU A 349 11.65 7.15 36.64
N GLU A 350 12.31 8.02 35.89
CA GLU A 350 12.19 8.08 34.43
C GLU A 350 12.79 6.83 33.78
N LEU A 351 12.02 6.18 32.89
CA LEU A 351 12.46 4.97 32.19
C LEU A 351 13.58 5.27 31.18
N GLU A 352 13.60 6.47 30.61
CA GLU A 352 14.66 6.92 29.71
C GLU A 352 16.03 6.90 30.40
N TRP A 353 16.11 7.41 31.62
CA TRP A 353 17.32 7.34 32.44
C TRP A 353 17.75 5.88 32.68
N VAL A 354 16.80 4.96 32.89
CA VAL A 354 17.12 3.53 33.07
C VAL A 354 17.74 2.95 31.80
N PHE A 355 17.18 3.23 30.63
CA PHE A 355 17.74 2.72 29.36
C PHE A 355 19.14 3.27 29.08
N GLU A 356 19.39 4.53 29.42
CA GLU A 356 20.72 5.13 29.30
C GLU A 356 21.77 4.40 30.14
N GLN A 357 21.42 3.93 31.36
CA GLN A 357 22.38 3.18 32.20
C GLN A 357 22.86 1.85 31.58
N PHE A 358 22.10 1.28 30.64
CA PHE A 358 22.44 0.02 29.96
C PHE A 358 22.81 0.20 28.50
N ASP A 359 22.94 1.44 28.03
CA ASP A 359 23.30 1.71 26.64
C ASP A 359 24.76 1.36 26.35
N ASN A 360 25.10 1.30 25.06
CA ASN A 360 26.44 0.91 24.63
C ASN A 360 27.52 1.94 25.04
N ALA A 361 27.15 3.16 25.44
CA ALA A 361 28.07 4.21 25.86
C ALA A 361 28.36 4.14 27.38
N HIS A 362 27.34 3.90 28.20
CA HIS A 362 27.41 3.92 29.66
C HIS A 362 27.68 2.54 30.26
N CYS A 363 27.28 1.45 29.58
CA CYS A 363 27.59 0.06 29.97
C CYS A 363 28.39 -0.65 28.87
N THR A 364 29.70 -0.35 28.80
CA THR A 364 30.59 -0.91 27.76
C THR A 364 30.73 -2.44 27.82
N LEU A 365 30.46 -3.05 28.98
CA LEU A 365 30.50 -4.51 29.18
C LEU A 365 29.38 -5.26 28.43
N LEU A 366 28.32 -4.55 28.02
CA LEU A 366 27.15 -5.08 27.31
C LEU A 366 27.09 -4.65 25.83
N GLN A 367 28.18 -4.14 25.25
CA GLN A 367 28.24 -3.80 23.83
C GLN A 367 28.08 -5.06 22.95
N ASN A 368 27.24 -4.96 21.91
CA ASN A 368 26.89 -6.06 21.00
C ASN A 368 26.26 -7.30 21.68
N LYS A 369 25.78 -7.13 22.93
CA LYS A 369 25.04 -8.14 23.67
C LYS A 369 23.58 -7.73 23.80
N PRO A 370 22.63 -8.66 23.67
CA PRO A 370 21.20 -8.38 23.81
C PRO A 370 20.83 -7.94 25.23
N LYS A 371 20.01 -6.89 25.29
CA LYS A 371 19.51 -6.25 26.52
C LYS A 371 17.98 -6.28 26.50
N MET A 372 17.36 -6.99 27.44
CA MET A 372 15.92 -7.24 27.46
C MET A 372 15.26 -6.52 28.64
N PHE A 373 14.22 -5.71 28.38
CA PHE A 373 13.48 -4.97 29.40
C PHE A 373 12.02 -5.41 29.45
N PHE A 374 11.50 -5.75 30.63
CA PHE A 374 10.10 -6.09 30.85
C PHE A 374 9.50 -5.17 31.91
N ILE A 375 8.59 -4.27 31.50
CA ILE A 375 8.10 -3.18 32.34
C ILE A 375 6.62 -3.38 32.63
N GLN A 376 6.31 -3.75 33.87
CA GLN A 376 4.97 -3.89 34.43
C GLN A 376 4.63 -2.64 35.26
N ALA A 377 4.13 -1.60 34.59
CA ALA A 377 3.64 -0.36 35.21
C ALA A 377 2.57 0.31 34.33
N CYS A 378 1.70 1.12 34.93
CA CYS A 378 0.71 1.88 34.17
C CYS A 378 1.40 2.95 33.30
N ARG A 379 0.80 3.29 32.15
CA ARG A 379 1.32 4.34 31.24
C ARG A 379 0.29 5.43 30.97
N GLY A 380 -0.74 5.51 31.81
CA GLY A 380 -1.84 6.47 31.81
C GLY A 380 -3.00 5.96 32.67
N GLU A 381 -4.07 6.75 32.77
CA GLU A 381 -5.22 6.50 33.66
C GLU A 381 -6.43 5.89 32.92
N GLU A 382 -6.41 5.84 31.60
CA GLU A 382 -7.52 5.30 30.81
C GLU A 382 -7.55 3.77 30.92
N MET A 383 -8.71 3.21 31.28
CA MET A 383 -8.97 1.79 31.09
C MET A 383 -9.23 1.56 29.60
N ASP A 384 -8.50 0.62 28.99
CA ASP A 384 -8.68 0.28 27.57
C ASP A 384 -10.05 -0.40 27.39
N CYS A 385 -11.07 0.38 27.03
CA CYS A 385 -12.41 -0.07 26.71
C CYS A 385 -12.38 -0.72 25.33
N GLY A 386 -11.86 -1.95 25.24
CA GLY A 386 -11.84 -2.70 23.99
C GLY A 386 -13.20 -2.73 23.29
N VAL A 387 -13.19 -2.74 21.96
CA VAL A 387 -14.38 -2.85 21.10
C VAL A 387 -14.65 -4.33 20.75
N ASP A 388 -15.92 -4.70 20.60
CA ASP A 388 -16.32 -6.08 20.33
C ASP A 388 -15.67 -6.65 19.07
N GLN A 389 -15.10 -7.85 19.23
CA GLN A 389 -14.62 -8.69 18.15
C GLN A 389 -15.82 -9.35 17.48
N LEU A 390 -16.06 -9.02 16.20
CA LEU A 390 -16.95 -9.76 15.30
C LEU A 390 -16.09 -10.82 14.58
N ASP A 391 -16.37 -12.08 14.88
CA ASP A 391 -15.45 -13.22 14.64
C ASP A 391 -15.06 -13.52 13.19
N GLY A 392 -13.86 -14.09 13.05
CA GLY A 392 -13.39 -14.87 11.91
C GLY A 392 -11.98 -15.45 12.15
N ASP A 393 -11.91 -16.78 12.16
CA ASP A 393 -10.80 -17.66 12.57
C ASP A 393 -9.51 -17.62 11.71
N ASP A 394 -8.41 -17.95 12.39
CA ASP A 394 -7.07 -18.42 11.96
C ASP A 394 -6.00 -17.50 11.30
N SER A 395 -5.01 -17.20 12.16
CA SER A 395 -3.55 -17.43 11.99
C SER A 395 -2.64 -16.38 11.34
N MET A 396 -1.66 -15.96 12.15
CA MET A 396 -0.51 -15.11 11.89
C MET A 396 0.50 -15.75 10.92
N GLN A 397 0.86 -15.02 9.86
CA GLN A 397 2.21 -15.07 9.29
C GLN A 397 2.63 -13.64 8.92
N SER A 398 3.45 -13.01 9.77
CA SER A 398 4.16 -11.78 9.49
C SER A 398 5.57 -12.12 8.99
N THR A 399 5.90 -11.74 7.77
CA THR A 399 7.28 -11.66 7.28
C THR A 399 7.54 -10.26 6.71
N ASP A 400 8.74 -9.79 7.00
CA ASP A 400 9.50 -8.70 6.38
C ASP A 400 9.16 -7.25 6.80
N CYS A 401 9.76 -6.85 7.92
CA CYS A 401 10.09 -5.45 8.21
C CYS A 401 11.53 -5.17 7.71
N GLU A 402 11.66 -4.47 6.58
CA GLU A 402 12.93 -3.85 6.20
C GLU A 402 13.15 -2.54 6.98
N GLN A 403 14.34 -2.43 7.56
CA GLN A 403 14.88 -1.26 8.25
C GLN A 403 15.08 -0.08 7.28
N ARG A 404 14.76 1.14 7.71
CA ARG A 404 15.22 2.39 7.09
C ARG A 404 16.35 2.97 7.94
N ASP A 405 17.49 3.18 7.30
CA ASP A 405 18.65 3.87 7.86
C ASP A 405 18.36 5.36 8.09
N ALA A 406 18.84 5.84 9.24
CA ALA A 406 18.80 7.23 9.65
C ALA A 406 20.17 7.90 9.39
N GLY A 407 20.11 9.10 8.80
CA GLY A 407 21.04 10.17 9.15
C GLY A 407 22.05 10.56 8.07
N ARG A 408 21.82 11.75 7.49
CA ARG A 408 22.86 12.64 7.02
C ARG A 408 22.52 14.02 7.59
N GLU A 409 23.44 14.63 8.33
CA GLU A 409 23.58 16.07 8.38
C GLU A 409 25.04 16.44 8.69
N GLU A 410 25.43 17.55 8.07
CA GLU A 410 26.76 18.16 7.91
C GLU A 410 27.07 19.05 9.13
N ASN A 411 28.16 19.80 9.36
CA ASN A 411 29.34 20.26 8.63
C ASN A 411 30.25 20.97 9.68
N HIS A 412 31.45 21.43 9.27
CA HIS A 412 32.43 22.27 10.00
C HIS A 412 33.34 21.51 10.99
N ASP A 413 34.66 21.39 10.80
CA ASP A 413 35.60 22.51 10.75
C ASP A 413 36.99 22.12 10.21
N ARG A 414 37.72 23.17 9.86
CA ARG A 414 38.95 23.26 9.07
C ARG A 414 40.22 22.67 9.71
N GLN A 415 41.05 22.12 8.83
CA GLN A 415 42.53 22.27 8.76
C GLN A 415 43.32 22.17 10.07
N ASN A 416 44.00 21.03 10.26
CA ASN A 416 45.43 21.08 10.59
C ASN A 416 46.15 19.74 10.32
N ARG A 417 47.26 19.88 9.56
CA ARG A 417 48.48 19.06 9.52
C ARG A 417 48.44 17.65 8.92
N ALA A 418 48.97 17.60 7.70
CA ALA A 418 49.70 16.45 7.17
C ALA A 418 50.98 16.19 7.99
N SER A 419 51.24 14.96 8.42
CA SER A 419 52.47 14.19 8.16
C SER A 419 52.33 12.75 8.69
N GLU A 420 52.83 11.80 7.89
CA GLU A 420 53.26 10.43 8.22
C GLU A 420 52.23 9.29 8.21
N GLU A 421 52.30 8.51 7.12
CA GLU A 421 51.61 7.25 6.88
C GLU A 421 52.36 6.05 7.48
N SER A 422 51.56 5.10 7.98
CA SER A 422 51.68 3.63 7.80
C SER A 422 51.82 2.81 9.09
N GLU A 423 50.69 2.40 9.66
CA GLU A 423 50.42 1.02 10.12
C GLU A 423 48.89 0.84 10.30
N GLY A 424 48.36 -0.30 9.86
CA GLY A 424 46.94 -0.49 9.52
C GLY A 424 45.92 -0.28 10.66
N GLU A 425 45.09 0.76 10.52
CA GLU A 425 43.93 1.02 11.38
C GLU A 425 42.69 0.24 10.93
N ARG A 426 42.21 -0.65 11.81
CA ARG A 426 40.85 -1.21 11.74
C ARG A 426 39.83 -0.07 11.82
N LEU A 427 39.01 0.09 10.78
CA LEU A 427 37.82 0.94 10.75
C LEU A 427 37.02 0.79 12.06
N ARG A 428 37.05 1.82 12.92
CA ARG A 428 36.18 1.90 14.10
C ARG A 428 34.75 2.22 13.63
N VAL A 429 33.93 1.18 13.47
CA VAL A 429 32.49 1.30 13.25
C VAL A 429 31.86 1.90 14.51
N LYS A 430 31.21 3.06 14.39
CA LYS A 430 30.43 3.65 15.50
C LYS A 430 29.12 2.88 15.64
N LEU A 431 28.94 2.19 16.76
CA LEU A 431 27.67 1.53 17.10
C LEU A 431 26.64 2.58 17.57
N PRO A 432 25.35 2.47 17.18
CA PRO A 432 24.29 3.28 17.77
C PRO A 432 24.22 3.07 19.28
N GLN A 433 23.99 4.15 20.04
CA GLN A 433 24.04 4.08 21.52
C GLN A 433 23.01 3.10 22.10
N ARG A 434 21.80 3.02 21.54
CA ARG A 434 20.71 2.14 22.00
C ARG A 434 20.49 0.89 21.13
N SER A 435 21.50 0.42 20.37
CA SER A 435 21.36 -0.86 19.65
C SER A 435 21.28 -2.04 20.63
N ASP A 436 20.73 -3.16 20.14
CA ASP A 436 20.68 -4.44 20.86
C ASP A 436 19.76 -4.44 22.10
N MET A 437 18.78 -3.53 22.17
CA MET A 437 17.75 -3.48 23.22
C MET A 437 16.38 -3.92 22.71
N ILE A 438 15.65 -4.71 23.52
CA ILE A 438 14.24 -5.05 23.30
C ILE A 438 13.42 -4.76 24.55
N CYS A 439 12.26 -4.11 24.40
CA CYS A 439 11.40 -3.70 25.52
C CYS A 439 9.97 -4.24 25.36
N GLY A 440 9.48 -4.93 26.38
CA GLY A 440 8.07 -5.31 26.54
C GLY A 440 7.40 -4.46 27.61
N PHE A 441 6.29 -3.79 27.29
CA PHE A 441 5.50 -2.98 28.20
C PHE A 441 4.16 -3.67 28.46
N ALA A 442 3.70 -3.67 29.71
CA ALA A 442 2.40 -4.27 30.05
C ALA A 442 1.19 -3.53 29.47
N THR A 443 1.35 -2.27 29.08
CA THR A 443 0.28 -1.42 28.55
C THR A 443 0.73 -0.59 27.36
N LEU A 444 -0.26 -0.23 26.52
CA LEU A 444 -0.12 0.79 25.51
C LEU A 444 0.05 2.16 26.17
N LYS A 445 0.60 3.12 25.42
CA LYS A 445 0.72 4.50 25.90
C LYS A 445 -0.69 5.04 26.20
N GLY A 446 -0.89 5.59 27.40
CA GLY A 446 -2.17 6.12 27.86
C GLY A 446 -3.02 5.17 28.71
N THR A 447 -2.70 3.86 28.78
CA THR A 447 -3.58 2.88 29.45
C THR A 447 -3.05 2.31 30.77
N ALA A 448 -3.98 1.94 31.64
CA ALA A 448 -3.73 1.36 32.96
C ALA A 448 -3.40 -0.15 32.90
N ALA A 449 -2.50 -0.63 33.77
CA ALA A 449 -2.02 -2.02 33.76
C ALA A 449 -2.88 -2.93 34.64
N MET A 450 -3.49 -3.96 34.05
CA MET A 450 -4.36 -4.90 34.78
C MET A 450 -3.56 -5.95 35.55
N ARG A 451 -4.07 -6.31 36.73
CA ARG A 451 -3.51 -7.37 37.58
C ARG A 451 -4.60 -8.17 38.29
N ASN A 452 -4.31 -9.43 38.58
CA ASN A 452 -5.11 -10.25 39.47
C ASN A 452 -4.47 -10.33 40.85
N THR A 453 -5.25 -10.08 41.91
CA THR A 453 -4.75 -10.03 43.29
C THR A 453 -4.29 -11.39 43.84
N LYS A 454 -4.71 -12.51 43.22
CA LYS A 454 -4.34 -13.88 43.61
C LYS A 454 -3.38 -14.57 42.62
N LYS A 455 -3.48 -14.26 41.32
CA LYS A 455 -2.73 -14.94 40.24
C LYS A 455 -1.52 -14.15 39.70
N GLY A 456 -1.30 -12.92 40.14
CA GLY A 456 -0.27 -12.02 39.57
C GLY A 456 -0.80 -11.17 38.40
N SER A 457 0.07 -10.37 37.78
CA SER A 457 -0.28 -9.55 36.63
C SER A 457 -0.37 -10.36 35.35
N TRP A 458 -1.40 -10.11 34.53
CA TRP A 458 -1.66 -10.91 33.34
C TRP A 458 -0.50 -10.88 32.34
N PHE A 459 0.12 -9.73 32.14
CA PHE A 459 1.29 -9.60 31.27
C PHE A 459 2.45 -10.52 31.71
N ILE A 460 2.74 -10.62 33.01
CA ILE A 460 3.82 -11.50 33.52
C ILE A 460 3.43 -12.99 33.43
N GLN A 461 2.17 -13.32 33.66
CA GLN A 461 1.70 -14.71 33.55
C GLN A 461 1.68 -15.21 32.09
N GLU A 462 1.26 -14.36 31.15
CA GLU A 462 1.30 -14.67 29.72
C GLU A 462 2.74 -14.71 29.19
N LEU A 463 3.61 -13.80 29.64
CA LEU A 463 5.04 -13.85 29.32
C LEU A 463 5.66 -15.19 29.76
N ASN A 464 5.34 -15.63 30.96
CA ASN A 464 5.81 -16.91 31.48
C ASN A 464 5.29 -18.10 30.64
N THR A 465 4.01 -18.07 30.25
CA THR A 465 3.39 -19.14 29.46
C THR A 465 3.95 -19.20 28.04
N ALA A 466 4.02 -18.06 27.35
CA ALA A 466 4.50 -17.94 25.98
C ALA A 466 5.99 -18.34 25.88
N MET A 467 6.82 -17.89 26.82
CA MET A 467 8.24 -18.28 26.88
C MET A 467 8.42 -19.78 27.13
N ARG A 468 7.64 -20.39 28.03
CA ARG A 468 7.76 -21.83 28.34
C ARG A 468 7.37 -22.72 27.16
N GLN A 469 6.41 -22.29 26.35
CA GLN A 469 5.86 -23.10 25.25
C GLN A 469 6.56 -22.85 23.90
N LYS A 470 6.84 -21.57 23.58
CA LYS A 470 7.23 -21.13 22.23
C LYS A 470 8.71 -20.76 22.08
N ALA A 471 9.48 -20.64 23.18
CA ALA A 471 10.92 -20.35 23.09
C ALA A 471 11.75 -21.44 22.39
N LYS A 472 11.17 -22.62 22.13
CA LYS A 472 11.84 -23.74 21.47
C LYS A 472 11.98 -23.59 19.94
N ASP A 473 11.10 -22.79 19.32
CA ASP A 473 10.92 -22.73 17.86
C ASP A 473 10.45 -21.36 17.35
N THR A 474 10.40 -20.33 18.21
CA THR A 474 9.93 -18.99 17.86
C THR A 474 10.92 -17.91 18.36
N HIS A 475 11.16 -16.85 17.57
CA HIS A 475 11.99 -15.73 17.99
C HIS A 475 11.33 -14.89 19.09
N LEU A 476 12.13 -14.28 19.97
CA LEU A 476 11.62 -13.48 21.10
C LEU A 476 10.76 -12.29 20.67
N SER A 477 11.11 -11.62 19.58
CA SER A 477 10.30 -10.53 19.01
C SER A 477 8.88 -11.02 18.69
N ASP A 478 8.78 -12.20 18.08
CA ASP A 478 7.51 -12.77 17.62
C ASP A 478 6.69 -13.31 18.81
N ILE A 479 7.36 -13.85 19.83
CA ILE A 479 6.74 -14.20 21.11
C ILE A 479 6.10 -12.97 21.75
N LEU A 480 6.76 -11.81 21.73
CA LEU A 480 6.20 -10.56 22.26
C LEU A 480 5.03 -10.05 21.42
N VAL A 481 5.10 -10.13 20.08
CA VAL A 481 3.96 -9.76 19.22
C VAL A 481 2.75 -10.66 19.49
N GLN A 482 2.96 -11.98 19.59
CA GLN A 482 1.89 -12.92 19.92
C GLN A 482 1.32 -12.68 21.32
N LEU A 483 2.18 -12.40 22.30
CA LEU A 483 1.77 -12.06 23.66
C LEU A 483 0.83 -10.85 23.67
N TYR A 484 1.11 -9.79 22.90
CA TYR A 484 0.20 -8.65 22.80
C TYR A 484 -1.13 -9.01 22.11
N GLY A 485 -1.11 -9.95 21.15
CA GLY A 485 -2.31 -10.48 20.51
C GLY A 485 -3.20 -11.25 21.49
N GLU A 486 -2.63 -12.22 22.20
CA GLU A 486 -3.32 -13.05 23.21
C GLU A 486 -3.77 -12.23 24.42
N TYR A 487 -2.95 -11.26 24.87
CA TYR A 487 -3.31 -10.30 25.93
C TYR A 487 -4.55 -9.47 25.56
N ARG A 488 -4.66 -9.03 24.29
CA ARG A 488 -5.82 -8.26 23.80
C ARG A 488 -7.11 -9.07 23.81
N GLU A 489 -7.03 -10.35 23.47
CA GLU A 489 -8.16 -11.27 23.45
C GLU A 489 -8.66 -11.62 24.85
N GLN A 490 -7.74 -11.83 25.80
CA GLN A 490 -8.10 -12.08 27.20
C GLN A 490 -8.72 -10.85 27.90
N LEU A 491 -8.24 -9.63 27.59
CA LEU A 491 -8.85 -8.38 28.06
C LEU A 491 -10.31 -8.25 27.61
N GLY A 492 -10.60 -8.56 26.34
CA GLY A 492 -11.97 -8.57 25.81
C GLY A 492 -12.87 -9.59 26.52
N ASN A 493 -12.32 -10.78 26.82
CA ASN A 493 -13.05 -11.84 27.52
C ASN A 493 -13.30 -11.51 29.01
N PHE A 494 -12.36 -10.84 29.68
CA PHE A 494 -12.55 -10.38 31.05
C PHE A 494 -13.56 -9.23 31.13
N ALA A 495 -13.48 -8.23 30.23
CA ALA A 495 -14.46 -7.16 30.13
C ALA A 495 -15.87 -7.70 29.89
N ARG A 496 -16.03 -8.73 29.03
CA ARG A 496 -17.30 -9.45 28.84
C ARG A 496 -17.78 -10.13 30.11
N ARG A 497 -16.92 -10.84 30.86
CA ARG A 497 -17.31 -11.52 32.11
C ARG A 497 -17.69 -10.56 33.21
N GLU A 498 -16.98 -9.45 33.37
CA GLU A 498 -17.28 -8.46 34.41
C GLU A 498 -18.50 -7.61 34.06
N ALA A 499 -18.71 -7.30 32.77
CA ALA A 499 -19.99 -6.76 32.29
C ALA A 499 -21.14 -7.74 32.57
N THR A 500 -20.95 -9.04 32.33
CA THR A 500 -21.95 -10.08 32.63
C THR A 500 -22.19 -10.21 34.14
N ARG A 501 -21.16 -10.05 34.96
CA ARG A 501 -21.21 -10.12 36.43
C ARG A 501 -21.94 -8.90 37.03
N LEU A 502 -21.65 -7.70 36.55
CA LEU A 502 -22.35 -6.47 36.95
C LEU A 502 -23.82 -6.48 36.48
N LEU A 503 -24.10 -7.09 35.33
CA LEU A 503 -25.47 -7.33 34.86
C LEU A 503 -26.21 -8.36 35.74
N THR A 504 -25.52 -9.39 36.24
CA THR A 504 -26.12 -10.40 37.15
C THR A 504 -26.21 -9.92 38.60
N GLU A 505 -25.30 -9.09 39.10
CA GLU A 505 -25.41 -8.46 40.43
C GLU A 505 -26.54 -7.42 40.45
N ASN A 506 -26.73 -6.65 39.37
CA ASN A 506 -27.88 -5.76 39.21
C ASN A 506 -29.21 -6.52 39.06
N GLN A 507 -29.20 -7.78 38.62
CA GLN A 507 -30.37 -8.67 38.63
C GLN A 507 -30.56 -9.37 39.99
N SER A 508 -29.48 -9.73 40.70
CA SER A 508 -29.52 -10.35 42.02
C SER A 508 -29.97 -9.39 43.12
N ASN A 509 -29.55 -8.12 43.06
CA ASN A 509 -30.06 -7.05 43.93
C ASN A 509 -31.52 -6.66 43.64
N LYS A 510 -32.09 -7.09 42.50
CA LYS A 510 -33.53 -6.97 42.22
C LYS A 510 -34.35 -8.18 42.67
N HIS A 511 -33.74 -9.28 43.09
CA HIS A 511 -34.42 -10.53 43.47
C HIS A 511 -34.08 -11.04 44.89
N GLY A 512 -33.55 -10.16 45.75
CA GLY A 512 -33.52 -10.37 47.19
C GLY A 512 -34.91 -10.31 47.83
N GLY A 513 -35.73 -11.33 47.61
CA GLY A 513 -37.05 -11.46 48.22
C GLY A 513 -37.64 -12.86 48.01
N ASN A 514 -37.50 -13.69 49.05
CA ASN A 514 -38.15 -14.99 49.30
C ASN A 514 -37.54 -16.26 48.70
N ALA A 515 -36.97 -17.04 49.62
CA ALA A 515 -36.54 -18.42 49.47
C ALA A 515 -37.72 -19.40 49.40
N THR A 516 -37.49 -20.52 48.71
CA THR A 516 -37.61 -21.93 49.17
C THR A 516 -38.28 -22.88 48.16
N ALA A 517 -37.72 -24.10 48.12
CA ALA A 517 -38.40 -25.39 47.98
C ALA A 517 -38.28 -26.17 46.64
N ILE A 518 -37.57 -27.32 46.77
CA ILE A 518 -37.91 -28.66 46.23
C ILE A 518 -37.23 -29.16 44.93
N ARG A 519 -36.06 -29.80 45.16
CA ARG A 519 -35.60 -31.16 44.77
C ARG A 519 -36.34 -32.05 43.73
N ARG A 520 -35.48 -32.72 42.93
CA ARG A 520 -35.55 -34.08 42.29
C ARG A 520 -36.43 -34.21 41.03
N GLY A 521 -36.05 -34.88 39.94
CA GLY A 521 -34.88 -35.66 39.55
C GLY A 521 -35.24 -36.59 38.35
N TYR A 522 -34.26 -36.93 37.49
CA TYR A 522 -34.14 -38.08 36.55
C TYR A 522 -35.29 -38.42 35.58
N GLY A 523 -35.12 -38.77 34.29
CA GLY A 523 -33.99 -39.01 33.39
C GLY A 523 -34.47 -39.72 32.10
N ARG A 524 -33.64 -39.70 31.02
CA ARG A 524 -33.45 -40.70 29.92
C ARG A 524 -34.68 -41.28 29.16
N THR A 525 -34.76 -41.58 27.85
CA THR A 525 -33.86 -41.72 26.66
C THR A 525 -34.70 -42.24 25.45
N HIS A 526 -34.29 -41.94 24.20
CA HIS A 526 -34.35 -42.77 22.95
C HIS A 526 -35.74 -43.26 22.40
N HIS A 527 -36.05 -43.64 21.14
CA HIS A 527 -35.36 -43.91 19.86
C HIS A 527 -36.44 -44.11 18.71
N THR A 528 -36.13 -43.75 17.45
CA THR A 528 -36.41 -44.41 16.12
C THR A 528 -37.78 -44.94 15.59
N GLU A 529 -38.13 -44.48 14.37
CA GLU A 529 -38.45 -45.19 13.07
C GLU A 529 -39.69 -46.10 12.74
N LEU A 530 -40.04 -46.10 11.42
CA LEU A 530 -40.86 -46.99 10.55
C LEU A 530 -42.42 -46.90 10.62
N GLU A 531 -43.27 -47.18 9.61
CA GLU A 531 -43.33 -47.24 8.13
C GLU A 531 -44.82 -47.59 7.73
N THR A 532 -45.33 -47.11 6.57
CA THR A 532 -46.39 -47.64 5.64
C THR A 532 -47.75 -48.21 6.16
N GLY A 533 -48.97 -47.68 5.87
CA GLY A 533 -49.79 -47.73 4.62
C GLY A 533 -51.03 -48.70 4.76
N PRO A 534 -52.10 -48.75 3.90
CA PRO A 534 -52.77 -47.76 3.02
C PRO A 534 -54.35 -47.84 2.93
N MET A 535 -54.95 -46.94 2.09
CA MET A 535 -56.27 -46.96 1.35
C MET A 535 -57.61 -46.77 2.10
N THR A 536 -58.70 -46.08 1.68
CA THR A 536 -59.21 -45.23 0.54
C THR A 536 -60.63 -44.71 0.98
N PRO A 537 -61.46 -43.99 0.17
CA PRO A 537 -61.34 -42.64 -0.39
C PRO A 537 -62.58 -41.72 -0.14
N GLY A 538 -62.49 -40.41 -0.40
CA GLY A 538 -63.67 -39.52 -0.49
C GLY A 538 -63.43 -38.02 -0.72
N LEU A 539 -63.68 -37.59 -1.97
CA LEU A 539 -64.14 -36.27 -2.46
C LEU A 539 -63.26 -34.98 -2.39
N ASN A 540 -62.76 -34.67 -3.59
CA ASN A 540 -62.39 -33.41 -4.26
C ASN A 540 -62.89 -32.05 -3.72
N HIS A 541 -61.95 -31.09 -3.61
CA HIS A 541 -62.09 -29.76 -4.20
C HIS A 541 -60.72 -29.20 -4.63
N SER A 542 -60.71 -28.54 -5.79
CA SER A 542 -59.57 -28.13 -6.60
C SER A 542 -58.93 -26.79 -6.17
N SER A 543 -57.60 -26.76 -6.03
CA SER A 543 -56.78 -25.58 -6.39
C SER A 543 -55.34 -25.99 -6.70
N SER A 544 -54.81 -25.42 -7.77
CA SER A 544 -53.59 -25.80 -8.47
C SER A 544 -52.33 -25.43 -7.70
N ILE A 545 -51.68 -26.43 -7.09
CA ILE A 545 -50.33 -26.33 -6.50
C ILE A 545 -49.31 -26.61 -7.61
N LYS A 546 -48.54 -25.59 -8.00
CA LYS A 546 -47.36 -25.75 -8.87
C LYS A 546 -46.27 -26.53 -8.12
N LYS A 547 -45.81 -27.62 -8.75
CA LYS A 547 -44.76 -28.53 -8.28
C LYS A 547 -43.45 -27.79 -7.94
N PRO A 548 -42.71 -28.19 -6.88
CA PRO A 548 -41.34 -27.74 -6.67
C PRO A 548 -40.38 -28.45 -7.64
N GLN A 549 -39.56 -27.67 -8.35
CA GLN A 549 -38.43 -28.14 -9.17
C GLN A 549 -37.25 -28.60 -8.29
N PRO A 550 -36.38 -29.50 -8.78
CA PRO A 550 -35.37 -30.16 -7.96
C PRO A 550 -34.27 -29.19 -7.51
N TYR A 551 -34.03 -29.22 -6.20
CA TYR A 551 -33.09 -28.41 -5.44
C TYR A 551 -31.65 -28.86 -5.73
N SER A 552 -30.87 -28.03 -6.45
CA SER A 552 -29.45 -28.30 -6.76
C SER A 552 -28.54 -27.68 -5.70
N LYS A 553 -27.92 -28.53 -4.85
CA LYS A 553 -26.88 -28.14 -3.87
C LYS A 553 -25.68 -27.41 -4.51
N CYS A 554 -25.50 -27.53 -5.83
CA CYS A 554 -24.39 -26.90 -6.56
C CYS A 554 -24.60 -25.38 -6.74
N GLN A 555 -25.85 -24.92 -6.88
CA GLN A 555 -26.14 -23.48 -7.01
C GLN A 555 -25.93 -22.71 -5.70
N ASP A 556 -26.20 -23.32 -4.55
CA ASP A 556 -25.94 -22.67 -3.25
C ASP A 556 -24.47 -22.73 -2.85
N CYS A 557 -23.72 -23.75 -3.27
CA CYS A 557 -22.27 -23.80 -3.08
C CYS A 557 -21.57 -22.73 -3.94
N LEU A 558 -21.97 -22.60 -5.22
CA LEU A 558 -21.50 -21.53 -6.09
C LEU A 558 -21.90 -20.15 -5.57
N ARG A 559 -23.12 -19.96 -5.04
CA ARG A 559 -23.55 -18.71 -4.42
C ARG A 559 -22.87 -18.40 -3.09
N ARG A 560 -22.46 -19.41 -2.33
CA ARG A 560 -21.67 -19.23 -1.09
C ARG A 560 -20.22 -18.91 -1.40
N MET A 561 -19.62 -19.58 -2.38
CA MET A 561 -18.25 -19.32 -2.83
C MET A 561 -18.14 -17.97 -3.55
N GLN A 562 -19.17 -17.59 -4.33
CA GLN A 562 -19.32 -16.26 -4.91
C GLN A 562 -19.50 -15.19 -3.83
N ARG A 563 -20.37 -15.41 -2.83
CA ARG A 563 -20.48 -14.48 -1.69
C ARG A 563 -19.17 -14.37 -0.92
N TYR A 564 -18.50 -15.47 -0.65
CA TYR A 564 -17.24 -15.53 0.08
C TYR A 564 -16.07 -14.83 -0.65
N MET A 565 -15.94 -15.01 -1.97
CA MET A 565 -14.95 -14.28 -2.76
C MET A 565 -15.26 -12.78 -2.84
N ILE A 566 -16.53 -12.41 -2.98
CA ILE A 566 -16.95 -11.01 -3.02
C ILE A 566 -16.67 -10.33 -1.67
N THR A 567 -17.02 -10.96 -0.55
CA THR A 567 -16.93 -10.33 0.78
C THR A 567 -15.53 -10.28 1.40
N LYS A 568 -14.60 -11.22 1.11
CA LYS A 568 -13.27 -11.25 1.76
C LYS A 568 -12.14 -10.59 0.95
N LEU A 569 -12.21 -10.59 -0.38
CA LEU A 569 -11.08 -10.16 -1.25
C LEU A 569 -11.52 -9.34 -2.48
N GLY A 570 -12.83 -9.17 -2.71
CA GLY A 570 -13.34 -8.66 -3.99
C GLY A 570 -13.68 -7.18 -4.00
N GLU A 571 -14.43 -6.67 -3.02
CA GLU A 571 -15.11 -5.37 -3.16
C GLU A 571 -14.16 -4.19 -3.38
N ASP A 572 -13.10 -4.07 -2.57
CA ASP A 572 -12.10 -3.00 -2.72
C ASP A 572 -11.34 -3.07 -4.06
N TRP A 573 -10.89 -4.26 -4.45
CA TRP A 573 -10.13 -4.41 -5.70
C TRP A 573 -11.02 -4.26 -6.94
N ILE A 574 -12.28 -4.71 -6.87
CA ILE A 574 -13.28 -4.48 -7.92
C ILE A 574 -13.55 -2.98 -8.05
N PHE A 575 -13.69 -2.26 -6.93
CA PHE A 575 -13.82 -0.80 -6.94
C PHE A 575 -12.63 -0.15 -7.66
N LEU A 576 -11.39 -0.54 -7.33
CA LEU A 576 -10.18 0.00 -7.96
C LEU A 576 -10.09 -0.30 -9.46
N VAL A 577 -10.44 -1.51 -9.88
CA VAL A 577 -10.49 -1.90 -11.31
C VAL A 577 -11.53 -1.05 -12.04
N LEU A 578 -12.73 -0.89 -11.47
CA LEU A 578 -13.80 -0.11 -12.08
C LEU A 578 -13.45 1.38 -12.15
N LEU A 579 -12.80 1.92 -11.12
CA LEU A 579 -12.25 3.27 -11.13
C LEU A 579 -11.19 3.43 -12.22
N GLY A 580 -10.23 2.52 -12.33
CA GLY A 580 -9.20 2.56 -13.37
C GLY A 580 -9.78 2.48 -14.79
N LEU A 581 -10.78 1.60 -15.01
CA LEU A 581 -11.49 1.42 -16.29
C LEU A 581 -12.25 2.69 -16.70
N THR A 582 -13.05 3.23 -15.77
CA THR A 582 -13.85 4.43 -16.04
C THR A 582 -12.96 5.63 -16.35
N MET A 583 -11.87 5.81 -15.61
CA MET A 583 -10.93 6.90 -15.88
C MET A 583 -10.20 6.75 -17.22
N ALA A 584 -9.80 5.53 -17.59
CA ALA A 584 -9.17 5.29 -18.89
C ALA A 584 -10.09 5.62 -20.06
N LEU A 585 -11.37 5.23 -19.97
CA LEU A 585 -12.38 5.54 -20.99
C LEU A 585 -12.65 7.04 -21.11
N VAL A 586 -12.74 7.75 -19.97
CA VAL A 586 -12.92 9.20 -19.94
C VAL A 586 -11.70 9.91 -20.55
N SER A 587 -10.47 9.52 -20.19
CA SER A 587 -9.26 10.12 -20.77
C SER A 587 -9.16 9.87 -22.27
N TRP A 588 -9.36 8.63 -22.71
CA TRP A 588 -9.25 8.27 -24.13
C TRP A 588 -10.31 8.99 -24.98
N SER A 589 -11.56 9.03 -24.52
CA SER A 589 -12.65 9.70 -25.26
C SER A 589 -12.41 11.21 -25.37
N MET A 590 -11.94 11.85 -24.29
CA MET A 590 -11.57 13.26 -24.30
C MET A 590 -10.40 13.56 -25.24
N ASP A 591 -9.33 12.77 -25.16
CA ASP A 591 -8.15 12.94 -26.02
C ASP A 591 -8.49 12.70 -27.50
N TYR A 592 -9.34 11.70 -27.79
CA TYR A 592 -9.83 11.41 -29.15
C TYR A 592 -10.68 12.56 -29.70
N ALA A 593 -11.65 13.06 -28.92
CA ALA A 593 -12.49 14.18 -29.32
C ALA A 593 -11.68 15.47 -29.53
N SER A 594 -10.75 15.75 -28.62
CA SER A 594 -9.84 16.90 -28.75
C SER A 594 -8.94 16.79 -29.98
N ALA A 595 -8.39 15.60 -30.28
CA ALA A 595 -7.55 15.40 -31.45
C ALA A 595 -8.33 15.57 -32.76
N LYS A 596 -9.57 15.07 -32.84
CA LYS A 596 -10.44 15.25 -34.01
C LYS A 596 -10.87 16.70 -34.21
N SER A 597 -11.19 17.40 -33.12
CA SER A 597 -11.46 18.84 -33.14
C SER A 597 -10.25 19.62 -33.69
N LEU A 598 -9.05 19.34 -33.19
CA LEU A 598 -7.83 20.01 -33.64
C LEU A 598 -7.45 19.66 -35.09
N GLN A 599 -7.71 18.43 -35.53
CA GLN A 599 -7.54 18.02 -36.91
C GLN A 599 -8.51 18.78 -37.84
N ALA A 600 -9.77 18.96 -37.42
CA ALA A 600 -10.75 19.76 -38.16
C ALA A 600 -10.34 21.24 -38.24
N TYR A 601 -9.79 21.79 -37.16
CA TYR A 601 -9.24 23.15 -37.13
C TYR A 601 -8.12 23.34 -38.16
N LYS A 602 -7.15 22.42 -38.19
CA LYS A 602 -6.07 22.44 -39.19
C LYS A 602 -6.56 22.23 -40.61
N TRP A 603 -7.52 21.32 -40.80
CA TRP A 603 -8.11 21.07 -42.11
C TRP A 603 -8.82 22.32 -42.65
N MET A 604 -9.62 23.00 -41.83
CA MET A 604 -10.28 24.25 -42.20
C MET A 604 -9.28 25.35 -42.59
N TYR A 605 -8.19 25.50 -41.83
CA TYR A 605 -7.09 26.42 -42.18
C TYR A 605 -6.40 26.04 -43.51
N GLY A 606 -6.23 24.73 -43.75
CA GLY A 606 -5.60 24.19 -44.95
C GLY A 606 -6.42 24.36 -46.24
N GLU A 607 -7.74 24.17 -46.18
CA GLU A 607 -8.63 24.37 -47.34
C GLU A 607 -8.75 25.84 -47.74
N LEU A 608 -8.57 26.77 -46.81
CA LEU A 608 -8.62 28.22 -47.06
C LEU A 608 -7.29 28.78 -47.57
N LYS A 609 -6.32 27.94 -47.96
CA LYS A 609 -5.05 28.37 -48.55
C LYS A 609 -5.28 29.17 -49.84
N GLY A 610 -4.81 30.41 -49.84
CA GLY A 610 -4.92 31.35 -50.97
C GLY A 610 -5.49 32.72 -50.58
N ASN A 611 -6.32 32.79 -49.54
CA ASN A 611 -6.84 34.07 -49.02
C ASN A 611 -6.49 34.26 -47.55
N VAL A 612 -5.49 35.11 -47.27
CA VAL A 612 -4.94 35.35 -45.93
C VAL A 612 -6.01 35.89 -44.96
N ALA A 613 -6.95 36.71 -45.43
CA ALA A 613 -8.00 37.27 -44.58
C ALA A 613 -8.97 36.19 -44.08
N LEU A 614 -9.36 35.26 -44.96
CA LEU A 614 -10.22 34.13 -44.59
C LEU A 614 -9.48 33.13 -43.69
N GLN A 615 -8.18 32.90 -43.93
CA GLN A 615 -7.35 32.08 -43.04
C GLN A 615 -7.25 32.69 -41.65
N TYR A 616 -7.03 34.00 -41.54
CA TYR A 616 -6.97 34.71 -40.27
C TYR A 616 -8.31 34.63 -39.52
N LEU A 617 -9.42 34.83 -40.23
CA LEU A 617 -10.76 34.73 -39.65
C LEU A 617 -11.04 33.32 -39.15
N ALA A 618 -10.72 32.28 -39.94
CA ALA A 618 -10.88 30.89 -39.52
C ALA A 618 -9.97 30.51 -38.34
N TRP A 619 -8.73 31.03 -38.33
CA TRP A 619 -7.75 30.80 -37.27
C TRP A 619 -8.21 31.35 -35.92
N ILE A 620 -8.86 32.51 -35.91
CA ILE A 620 -9.29 33.20 -34.68
C ILE A 620 -10.68 32.74 -34.22
N THR A 621 -11.63 32.63 -35.14
CA THR A 621 -13.02 32.33 -34.77
C THR A 621 -13.17 30.97 -34.12
N TYR A 622 -12.42 29.96 -34.58
CA TYR A 622 -12.55 28.60 -34.07
C TYR A 622 -12.12 28.47 -32.59
N PRO A 623 -10.92 28.91 -32.15
CA PRO A 623 -10.57 28.90 -30.73
C PRO A 623 -11.50 29.77 -29.86
N ILE A 624 -11.93 30.94 -30.35
CA ILE A 624 -12.84 31.82 -29.60
C ILE A 624 -14.18 31.12 -29.33
N ILE A 625 -14.79 30.50 -30.34
CA ILE A 625 -16.06 29.80 -30.21
C ILE A 625 -15.95 28.69 -29.17
N LEU A 626 -14.90 27.86 -29.23
CA LEU A 626 -14.70 26.76 -28.30
C LEU A 626 -14.41 27.22 -26.86
N ILE A 627 -13.62 28.26 -26.67
CA ILE A 627 -13.30 28.79 -25.33
C ILE A 627 -14.50 29.51 -24.71
N VAL A 628 -15.23 30.31 -25.49
CA VAL A 628 -16.47 30.95 -25.01
C VAL A 628 -17.52 29.89 -24.68
N PHE A 629 -17.66 28.84 -25.51
CA PHE A 629 -18.53 27.70 -25.22
C PHE A 629 -18.13 26.99 -23.92
N SER A 630 -16.84 26.69 -23.73
CA SER A 630 -16.32 26.08 -22.50
C SER A 630 -16.65 26.92 -21.26
N SER A 631 -16.38 28.23 -21.32
CA SER A 631 -16.68 29.16 -20.22
C SER A 631 -18.18 29.26 -19.94
N LEU A 632 -19.02 29.32 -20.99
CA LEU A 632 -20.48 29.40 -20.87
C LEU A 632 -21.04 28.13 -20.25
N PHE A 633 -20.60 26.96 -20.73
CA PHE A 633 -21.09 25.67 -20.26
C PHE A 633 -20.74 25.44 -18.79
N CYS A 634 -19.50 25.72 -18.37
CA CYS A 634 -19.13 25.64 -16.96
C CYS A 634 -19.93 26.63 -16.10
N HIS A 635 -20.18 27.83 -16.59
CA HIS A 635 -20.97 28.82 -15.84
C HIS A 635 -22.43 28.42 -15.66
N LEU A 636 -23.06 27.85 -16.69
CA LEU A 636 -24.47 27.44 -16.64
C LEU A 636 -24.69 26.16 -15.84
N VAL A 637 -23.79 25.18 -15.93
CA VAL A 637 -23.99 23.86 -15.32
C VAL A 637 -23.43 23.79 -13.89
N SER A 638 -22.17 24.18 -13.70
CA SER A 638 -21.54 24.16 -12.37
C SER A 638 -20.31 25.08 -12.33
N PRO A 639 -20.39 26.25 -11.66
CA PRO A 639 -19.26 27.17 -11.57
C PRO A 639 -18.06 26.59 -10.80
N GLN A 640 -18.28 25.52 -10.03
CA GLN A 640 -17.23 24.79 -9.30
C GLN A 640 -16.28 24.01 -10.22
N ALA A 641 -16.67 23.78 -11.48
CA ALA A 641 -15.82 23.11 -12.47
C ALA A 641 -14.64 23.97 -12.96
N ILE A 642 -14.65 25.28 -12.68
CA ILE A 642 -13.68 26.25 -13.21
C ILE A 642 -12.30 26.11 -12.57
N GLY A 643 -11.25 26.18 -13.39
CA GLY A 643 -9.85 26.08 -12.98
C GLY A 643 -9.34 24.64 -12.83
N SER A 644 -8.15 24.51 -12.22
CA SER A 644 -7.43 23.24 -12.10
C SER A 644 -8.16 22.23 -11.21
N GLY A 645 -8.44 22.55 -9.95
CA GLY A 645 -9.03 21.60 -8.99
C GLY A 645 -8.03 20.87 -8.10
N ILE A 646 -6.73 20.88 -8.40
CA ILE A 646 -5.70 20.40 -7.46
C ILE A 646 -5.68 21.23 -6.16
N PRO A 647 -5.69 22.58 -6.19
CA PRO A 647 -5.75 23.41 -4.97
C PRO A 647 -6.91 23.06 -4.03
N GLU A 648 -8.08 22.84 -4.62
CA GLU A 648 -9.30 22.47 -3.91
C GLU A 648 -9.21 21.04 -3.35
N MET A 649 -8.70 20.09 -4.12
CA MET A 649 -8.47 18.73 -3.64
C MET A 649 -7.45 18.67 -2.49
N LYS A 650 -6.37 19.45 -2.57
CA LYS A 650 -5.39 19.59 -1.47
C LYS A 650 -6.05 20.13 -0.20
N THR A 651 -7.02 21.03 -0.34
CA THR A 651 -7.80 21.57 0.79
C THR A 651 -8.74 20.53 1.39
N ILE A 652 -9.41 19.73 0.54
CA ILE A 652 -10.31 18.64 0.96
C ILE A 652 -9.53 17.54 1.69
N LEU A 653 -8.38 17.12 1.16
CA LEU A 653 -7.55 16.07 1.75
C LEU A 653 -6.90 16.48 3.08
N ARG A 654 -6.73 17.79 3.33
CA ARG A 654 -6.35 18.33 4.64
C ARG A 654 -7.51 18.42 5.65
N GLY A 655 -8.71 17.99 5.27
CA GLY A 655 -9.87 17.85 6.17
C GLY A 655 -10.95 18.93 6.01
N VAL A 656 -10.79 19.89 5.10
CA VAL A 656 -11.83 20.92 4.89
C VAL A 656 -12.79 20.51 3.77
N VAL A 657 -14.02 20.16 4.17
CA VAL A 657 -15.05 19.74 3.23
C VAL A 657 -15.62 20.94 2.47
N LEU A 658 -15.36 21.00 1.16
CA LEU A 658 -15.98 21.97 0.25
C LEU A 658 -17.35 21.44 -0.22
N LYS A 659 -18.43 22.14 0.16
CA LYS A 659 -19.79 21.78 -0.25
C LYS A 659 -19.94 21.86 -1.78
N GLU A 660 -20.66 20.90 -2.36
CA GLU A 660 -21.03 20.82 -3.78
C GLU A 660 -19.86 20.70 -4.79
N TYR A 661 -18.62 20.54 -4.33
CA TYR A 661 -17.46 20.42 -5.20
C TYR A 661 -17.38 19.05 -5.90
N LEU A 662 -17.67 17.97 -5.17
CA LEU A 662 -17.58 16.58 -5.64
C LEU A 662 -18.91 16.06 -6.21
N THR A 663 -19.57 16.82 -7.08
CA THR A 663 -20.90 16.48 -7.64
C THR A 663 -20.83 15.96 -9.07
N LEU A 664 -21.78 15.11 -9.47
CA LEU A 664 -21.88 14.61 -10.85
C LEU A 664 -22.13 15.74 -11.87
N LYS A 665 -22.83 16.82 -11.45
CA LYS A 665 -23.01 18.03 -12.27
C LYS A 665 -21.65 18.68 -12.59
N ALA A 666 -20.77 18.78 -11.60
CA ALA A 666 -19.41 19.29 -11.81
C ALA A 666 -18.57 18.37 -12.71
N PHE A 667 -18.75 17.04 -12.63
CA PHE A 667 -18.09 16.09 -13.54
C PHE A 667 -18.43 16.36 -15.01
N VAL A 668 -19.72 16.44 -15.36
CA VAL A 668 -20.16 16.66 -16.75
C VAL A 668 -19.69 18.03 -17.25
N ALA A 669 -19.85 19.08 -16.43
CA ALA A 669 -19.39 20.42 -16.74
C ALA A 669 -17.87 20.47 -17.04
N LYS A 670 -17.07 19.75 -16.23
CA LYS A 670 -15.62 19.78 -16.32
C LYS A 670 -15.10 18.96 -17.50
N VAL A 671 -15.66 17.78 -17.79
CA VAL A 671 -15.24 16.94 -18.93
C VAL A 671 -15.51 17.66 -20.27
N ILE A 672 -16.72 18.17 -20.48
CA ILE A 672 -17.09 18.87 -21.73
C ILE A 672 -16.33 20.19 -21.86
N GLY A 673 -16.27 21.00 -20.79
CA GLY A 673 -15.53 22.26 -20.80
C GLY A 673 -14.04 22.05 -21.08
N LEU A 674 -13.44 21.02 -20.49
CA LEU A 674 -12.04 20.68 -20.70
C LEU A 674 -11.78 20.19 -22.12
N THR A 675 -12.66 19.35 -22.66
CA THR A 675 -12.57 18.84 -24.04
C THR A 675 -12.59 19.99 -25.05
N ALA A 676 -13.50 20.95 -24.90
CA ALA A 676 -13.56 22.15 -25.72
C ALA A 676 -12.30 23.03 -25.57
N SER A 677 -11.79 23.17 -24.34
CA SER A 677 -10.57 23.95 -24.09
C SER A 677 -9.31 23.34 -24.73
N LEU A 678 -9.16 22.01 -24.70
CA LEU A 678 -8.05 21.31 -25.35
C LEU A 678 -8.20 21.31 -26.88
N GLY A 679 -9.42 21.15 -27.38
CA GLY A 679 -9.76 21.22 -28.81
C GLY A 679 -9.51 22.61 -29.44
N SER A 680 -9.44 23.66 -28.63
CA SER A 680 -9.14 25.02 -29.09
C SER A 680 -7.67 25.25 -29.50
N GLY A 681 -6.75 24.37 -29.10
CA GLY A 681 -5.31 24.53 -29.33
C GLY A 681 -4.62 25.57 -28.43
N MET A 682 -5.35 26.18 -27.49
CA MET A 682 -4.79 27.11 -26.51
C MET A 682 -3.73 26.44 -25.63
N PRO A 683 -2.72 27.19 -25.12
CA PRO A 683 -1.67 26.64 -24.26
C PRO A 683 -2.22 26.35 -22.86
N LEU A 684 -2.98 25.25 -22.75
CA LEU A 684 -3.67 24.75 -21.57
C LEU A 684 -3.41 23.24 -21.44
N GLY A 685 -3.39 22.72 -20.22
CA GLY A 685 -3.24 21.29 -19.94
C GLY A 685 -4.50 20.64 -19.35
N LYS A 686 -4.64 19.32 -19.51
CA LYS A 686 -5.74 18.53 -18.93
C LYS A 686 -5.50 18.07 -17.49
N GLU A 687 -4.23 18.00 -17.11
CA GLU A 687 -3.72 17.30 -15.92
C GLU A 687 -4.45 17.67 -14.63
N GLY A 688 -4.43 18.96 -14.27
CA GLY A 688 -5.08 19.44 -13.05
C GLY A 688 -6.58 19.16 -13.00
N PRO A 689 -7.36 19.61 -14.01
CA PRO A 689 -8.77 19.30 -14.12
C PRO A 689 -9.11 17.82 -14.04
N PHE A 690 -8.27 16.95 -14.59
CA PHE A 690 -8.51 15.52 -14.62
C PHE A 690 -8.30 14.84 -13.26
N VAL A 691 -7.40 15.35 -12.41
CA VAL A 691 -7.30 14.92 -10.99
C VAL A 691 -8.62 15.15 -10.26
N HIS A 692 -9.27 16.29 -10.51
CA HIS A 692 -10.59 16.57 -9.93
C HIS A 692 -11.67 15.64 -10.51
N ILE A 693 -11.68 15.42 -11.83
CA ILE A 693 -12.61 14.49 -12.49
C ILE A 693 -12.48 13.09 -11.88
N ALA A 694 -11.25 12.61 -11.67
CA ALA A 694 -10.96 11.31 -11.06
C ALA A 694 -11.44 11.21 -9.61
N SER A 695 -11.27 12.28 -8.84
CA SER A 695 -11.76 12.37 -7.46
C SER A 695 -13.29 12.35 -7.40
N ILE A 696 -13.98 13.03 -8.33
CA ILE A 696 -15.44 12.96 -8.44
C ILE A 696 -15.88 11.55 -8.82
N CYS A 697 -15.22 10.91 -9.80
CA CYS A 697 -15.51 9.52 -10.17
C CYS A 697 -15.34 8.57 -8.98
N ALA A 698 -14.27 8.71 -8.21
CA ALA A 698 -14.04 7.91 -7.02
C ALA A 698 -15.15 8.12 -5.96
N ALA A 699 -15.56 9.36 -5.71
CA ALA A 699 -16.63 9.67 -4.77
C ALA A 699 -18.00 9.16 -5.23
N VAL A 700 -18.35 9.36 -6.50
CA VAL A 700 -19.62 8.86 -7.07
C VAL A 700 -19.64 7.34 -7.10
N LEU A 701 -18.53 6.71 -7.50
CA LEU A 701 -18.43 5.25 -7.54
C LEU A 701 -18.49 4.64 -6.15
N SER A 702 -17.90 5.30 -5.15
CA SER A 702 -18.00 4.89 -3.74
C SER A 702 -19.45 4.95 -3.25
N LYS A 703 -20.18 6.03 -3.57
CA LYS A 703 -21.60 6.16 -3.21
C LYS A 703 -22.46 5.09 -3.90
N VAL A 704 -22.21 4.81 -5.18
CA VAL A 704 -22.90 3.76 -5.92
C VAL A 704 -22.61 2.39 -5.32
N MET A 705 -21.34 2.09 -4.99
CA MET A 705 -20.99 0.82 -4.36
C MET A 705 -21.58 0.67 -2.97
N SER A 706 -21.68 1.76 -2.19
CA SER A 706 -22.34 1.75 -0.88
C SER A 706 -23.80 1.30 -0.97
N ILE A 707 -24.54 1.70 -2.02
CA ILE A 707 -25.93 1.27 -2.25
C ILE A 707 -26.00 -0.24 -2.55
N PHE A 708 -24.99 -0.79 -3.22
CA PHE A 708 -24.99 -2.21 -3.64
C PHE A 708 -24.40 -3.17 -2.59
N THR A 709 -23.43 -2.73 -1.79
CA THR A 709 -22.71 -3.62 -0.86
C THR A 709 -22.87 -3.24 0.62
N GLY A 710 -23.32 -2.03 0.96
CA GLY A 710 -23.56 -1.60 2.35
C GLY A 710 -22.29 -1.43 3.23
N VAL A 711 -21.09 -1.63 2.68
CA VAL A 711 -19.82 -1.67 3.44
C VAL A 711 -19.10 -0.30 3.51
N TYR A 712 -19.47 0.67 2.67
CA TYR A 712 -18.69 1.90 2.45
C TYR A 712 -19.15 3.15 3.22
N GLU A 713 -19.84 3.01 4.36
CA GLU A 713 -20.33 4.14 5.16
C GLU A 713 -19.27 4.82 6.06
N ASN A 714 -18.07 4.26 6.20
CA ASN A 714 -17.10 4.77 7.16
C ASN A 714 -16.39 6.06 6.66
N PRO A 715 -16.46 7.20 7.37
CA PRO A 715 -15.87 8.48 6.94
C PRO A 715 -14.34 8.44 6.75
N TYR A 716 -13.62 7.57 7.45
CA TYR A 716 -12.18 7.39 7.26
C TYR A 716 -11.82 6.79 5.88
N GLY A 717 -12.72 5.97 5.31
CA GLY A 717 -12.55 5.43 3.96
C GLY A 717 -12.72 6.50 2.86
N TYR A 718 -13.45 7.58 3.13
CA TYR A 718 -13.74 8.61 2.12
C TYR A 718 -12.48 9.36 1.66
N THR A 719 -11.63 9.75 2.61
CA THR A 719 -10.36 10.43 2.28
C THR A 719 -9.36 9.49 1.61
N ASP A 720 -9.30 8.22 2.02
CA ASP A 720 -8.51 7.17 1.37
C ASP A 720 -8.91 7.00 -0.11
N ILE A 721 -10.21 6.95 -0.39
CA ILE A 721 -10.75 6.79 -1.76
C ILE A 721 -10.46 8.01 -2.63
N LEU A 722 -10.61 9.22 -2.09
CA LEU A 722 -10.27 10.46 -2.82
C LEU A 722 -8.78 10.55 -3.13
N THR A 723 -7.93 10.10 -2.21
CA THR A 723 -6.48 10.03 -2.38
C THR A 723 -6.11 9.09 -3.53
N VAL A 724 -6.74 7.91 -3.58
CA VAL A 724 -6.60 6.96 -4.69
C VAL A 724 -7.12 7.58 -6.00
N GLY A 725 -8.27 8.27 -5.96
CA GLY A 725 -8.82 8.98 -7.12
C GLY A 725 -7.85 10.01 -7.69
N CYS A 726 -7.18 10.80 -6.83
CA CYS A 726 -6.16 11.75 -7.24
C CYS A 726 -5.00 11.04 -7.97
N ALA A 727 -4.47 9.95 -7.39
CA ALA A 727 -3.36 9.18 -7.96
C ALA A 727 -3.71 8.57 -9.32
N VAL A 728 -4.92 7.99 -9.45
CA VAL A 728 -5.42 7.44 -10.72
C VAL A 728 -5.59 8.54 -11.76
N GLY A 729 -6.08 9.73 -11.37
CA GLY A 729 -6.24 10.86 -12.27
C GLY A 729 -4.92 11.29 -12.92
N VAL A 730 -3.88 11.49 -12.11
CA VAL A 730 -2.55 11.86 -12.62
C VAL A 730 -1.94 10.72 -13.45
N GLY A 731 -1.96 9.48 -12.93
CA GLY A 731 -1.38 8.33 -13.60
C GLY A 731 -2.04 7.99 -14.94
N CYS A 732 -3.36 8.17 -15.03
CA CYS A 732 -4.13 7.97 -16.27
C CYS A 732 -3.82 9.04 -17.32
N CYS A 733 -3.70 10.31 -16.94
CA CYS A 733 -3.52 11.40 -17.90
C CYS A 733 -2.23 11.30 -18.71
N PHE A 734 -1.13 11.05 -18.00
CA PHE A 734 0.19 10.90 -18.58
C PHE A 734 0.42 9.46 -19.09
N GLY A 735 -0.37 8.49 -18.61
CA GLY A 735 -0.10 7.07 -18.81
C GLY A 735 1.18 6.63 -18.10
N THR A 736 1.46 7.23 -16.94
CA THR A 736 2.67 7.07 -16.11
C THR A 736 2.26 6.70 -14.68
N PRO A 737 2.07 5.41 -14.38
CA PRO A 737 1.50 4.99 -13.10
C PRO A 737 2.43 5.26 -11.91
N LEU A 738 3.75 5.05 -12.03
CA LEU A 738 4.66 5.34 -10.91
C LEU A 738 4.78 6.84 -10.69
N GLY A 739 5.03 7.59 -11.76
CA GLY A 739 5.18 9.04 -11.69
C GLY A 739 3.91 9.72 -11.17
N GLY A 740 2.73 9.26 -11.61
CA GLY A 740 1.46 9.84 -11.23
C GLY A 740 1.09 9.65 -9.75
N VAL A 741 1.36 8.46 -9.20
CA VAL A 741 1.09 8.19 -7.78
C VAL A 741 2.04 9.00 -6.89
N LEU A 742 3.33 9.05 -7.23
CA LEU A 742 4.31 9.86 -6.50
C LEU A 742 3.97 11.36 -6.55
N PHE A 743 3.58 11.86 -7.72
CA PHE A 743 3.13 13.24 -7.87
C PHE A 743 1.88 13.54 -7.06
N SER A 744 0.92 12.61 -7.01
CA SER A 744 -0.24 12.76 -6.15
C SER A 744 0.17 12.84 -4.68
N ILE A 745 1.10 12.01 -4.22
CA ILE A 745 1.59 12.03 -2.84
C ILE A 745 2.24 13.38 -2.52
N GLU A 746 3.19 13.81 -3.34
CA GLU A 746 3.96 15.04 -3.11
C GLU A 746 3.08 16.30 -3.09
N VAL A 747 2.05 16.37 -3.93
CA VAL A 747 1.23 17.58 -4.07
C VAL A 747 0.04 17.63 -3.12
N THR A 748 -0.58 16.48 -2.81
CA THR A 748 -1.91 16.46 -2.19
C THR A 748 -1.93 16.24 -0.68
N SER A 749 -0.97 15.49 -0.10
CA SER A 749 -1.03 15.08 1.30
C SER A 749 0.32 15.22 2.02
N THR A 750 0.27 15.62 3.30
CA THR A 750 1.45 15.63 4.20
C THR A 750 1.71 14.25 4.80
N TYR A 751 0.64 13.53 5.11
CA TYR A 751 0.67 12.15 5.60
C TYR A 751 -0.06 11.26 4.61
N PHE A 752 0.55 10.12 4.28
CA PHE A 752 0.01 9.22 3.28
C PHE A 752 0.18 7.77 3.73
N ALA A 753 -0.93 7.05 3.87
CA ALA A 753 -0.90 5.64 4.25
C ALA A 753 -0.36 4.77 3.10
N VAL A 754 0.60 3.88 3.39
CA VAL A 754 1.19 2.97 2.39
C VAL A 754 0.14 2.08 1.71
N ARG A 755 -0.95 1.76 2.41
CA ARG A 755 -2.11 1.06 1.81
C ARG A 755 -2.70 1.82 0.63
N ASN A 756 -2.86 3.14 0.75
CA ASN A 756 -3.41 3.98 -0.32
C ASN A 756 -2.43 4.09 -1.50
N TYR A 757 -1.14 3.88 -1.26
CA TYR A 757 -0.11 3.91 -2.32
C TYR A 757 -0.30 2.70 -3.23
N TRP A 758 -0.40 1.51 -2.64
CA TRP A 758 -0.66 0.28 -3.39
C TRP A 758 -2.00 0.30 -4.11
N ARG A 759 -3.06 0.78 -3.44
CA ARG A 759 -4.38 0.94 -4.07
C ARG A 759 -4.34 1.91 -5.26
N GLY A 760 -3.72 3.07 -5.08
CA GLY A 760 -3.52 4.08 -6.13
C GLY A 760 -2.67 3.55 -7.29
N TYR A 761 -1.56 2.88 -6.99
CA TYR A 761 -0.66 2.31 -7.98
C TYR A 761 -1.33 1.21 -8.80
N PHE A 762 -2.06 0.30 -8.16
CA PHE A 762 -2.81 -0.73 -8.87
C PHE A 762 -3.89 -0.13 -9.80
N ALA A 763 -4.68 0.81 -9.30
CA ALA A 763 -5.71 1.45 -10.11
C ALA A 763 -5.11 2.30 -11.26
N ALA A 764 -3.99 2.99 -11.02
CA ALA A 764 -3.29 3.79 -12.03
C ALA A 764 -2.64 2.92 -13.12
N THR A 765 -2.01 1.81 -12.74
CA THR A 765 -1.43 0.84 -13.70
C THR A 765 -2.52 0.22 -14.56
N PHE A 766 -3.64 -0.19 -13.95
CA PHE A 766 -4.79 -0.71 -14.69
C PHE A 766 -5.36 0.34 -15.66
N SER A 767 -5.51 1.59 -15.21
CA SER A 767 -5.97 2.69 -16.05
C SER A 767 -5.03 2.96 -17.24
N ALA A 768 -3.72 3.05 -16.98
CA ALA A 768 -2.70 3.26 -18.02
C ALA A 768 -2.67 2.09 -19.02
N PHE A 769 -2.82 0.85 -18.55
CA PHE A 769 -2.91 -0.33 -19.40
C PHE A 769 -4.12 -0.26 -20.33
N ILE A 770 -5.32 -0.01 -19.79
CA ILE A 770 -6.55 0.10 -20.59
C ILE A 770 -6.44 1.24 -21.61
N PHE A 771 -5.92 2.41 -21.21
CA PHE A 771 -5.72 3.54 -22.10
C PHE A 771 -4.86 3.17 -23.31
N ARG A 772 -3.75 2.45 -23.10
CA ARG A 772 -2.86 2.01 -24.19
C ARG A 772 -3.49 0.94 -25.07
N VAL A 773 -4.21 -0.02 -24.48
CA VAL A 773 -4.91 -1.07 -25.24
C VAL A 773 -5.98 -0.47 -26.15
N LEU A 774 -6.74 0.52 -25.66
CA LEU A 774 -7.73 1.24 -26.47
C LEU A 774 -7.10 1.97 -27.66
N SER A 775 -5.95 2.62 -27.47
CA SER A 775 -5.21 3.25 -28.58
C SER A 775 -4.73 2.26 -29.64
N VAL A 776 -4.32 1.04 -29.23
CA VAL A 776 -3.95 -0.02 -30.18
C VAL A 776 -5.17 -0.57 -30.92
N TRP A 777 -6.28 -0.79 -30.22
CA TRP A 777 -7.53 -1.27 -30.83
C TRP A 777 -8.02 -0.29 -31.90
N ASN A 778 -8.01 1.01 -31.60
CA ASN A 778 -8.43 2.05 -32.53
C ASN A 778 -7.41 2.33 -33.66
N LYS A 779 -6.31 1.56 -33.74
CA LYS A 779 -5.21 1.73 -34.70
C LYS A 779 -4.51 3.09 -34.65
N ASP A 780 -4.64 3.84 -33.54
CA ASP A 780 -3.95 5.10 -33.34
C ASP A 780 -2.45 4.89 -33.03
N SER A 781 -2.08 3.69 -32.55
CA SER A 781 -0.71 3.28 -32.24
C SER A 781 -0.44 1.83 -32.64
N VAL A 782 0.74 1.56 -33.19
CA VAL A 782 1.14 0.22 -33.67
C VAL A 782 1.35 -0.77 -32.52
N THR A 783 1.86 -0.30 -31.38
CA THR A 783 2.14 -1.11 -30.19
C THR A 783 1.98 -0.29 -28.91
N ILE A 784 1.92 -0.97 -27.76
CA ILE A 784 1.94 -0.36 -26.41
C ILE A 784 3.30 0.33 -26.21
N THR A 785 3.37 1.61 -26.55
CA THR A 785 4.57 2.44 -26.44
C THR A 785 4.29 3.67 -25.60
N ALA A 786 5.34 4.27 -25.02
CA ALA A 786 5.26 5.51 -24.26
C ALA A 786 4.67 6.66 -25.11
N LEU A 787 4.10 7.68 -24.47
CA LEU A 787 3.34 8.73 -25.17
C LEU A 787 4.21 9.61 -26.08
N PHE A 788 5.45 9.86 -25.66
CA PHE A 788 6.43 10.68 -26.34
C PHE A 788 7.71 9.88 -26.56
N ARG A 789 7.62 8.78 -27.32
CA ARG A 789 8.75 7.88 -27.52
C ARG A 789 9.93 8.62 -28.16
N THR A 790 11.03 8.71 -27.42
CA THR A 790 12.31 9.22 -27.92
C THR A 790 13.21 8.06 -28.34
N LYS A 791 14.17 8.36 -29.23
CA LYS A 791 15.20 7.42 -29.69
C LYS A 791 16.58 8.02 -29.45
N PHE A 792 16.91 8.25 -28.18
CA PHE A 792 18.26 8.60 -27.75
C PHE A 792 19.17 7.37 -27.74
N ARG A 793 20.47 7.60 -27.89
CA ARG A 793 21.50 6.56 -27.76
C ARG A 793 21.54 6.02 -26.33
N MET A 794 21.71 4.71 -26.16
CA MET A 794 21.73 4.05 -24.85
C MET A 794 23.14 3.70 -24.37
N ASP A 795 24.09 3.46 -25.29
CA ASP A 795 25.41 2.93 -24.95
C ASP A 795 26.26 3.94 -24.16
N PHE A 796 26.13 5.24 -24.46
CA PHE A 796 26.73 6.36 -23.73
C PHE A 796 25.79 7.58 -23.76
N PRO A 797 24.86 7.72 -22.81
CA PRO A 797 23.80 8.73 -22.91
C PRO A 797 24.29 10.16 -22.68
N PHE A 798 25.18 10.37 -21.71
CA PHE A 798 25.76 11.67 -21.41
C PHE A 798 27.18 11.48 -20.87
N ASP A 799 28.05 12.46 -21.15
CA ASP A 799 29.40 12.50 -20.61
C ASP A 799 29.43 13.26 -19.26
N LEU A 800 30.39 12.94 -18.39
CA LEU A 800 30.56 13.65 -17.11
C LEU A 800 30.82 15.15 -17.30
N GLN A 801 31.39 15.54 -18.44
CA GLN A 801 31.62 16.95 -18.80
C GLN A 801 30.32 17.71 -19.10
N GLU A 802 29.21 17.01 -19.38
CA GLU A 802 27.89 17.63 -19.60
C GLU A 802 27.15 17.91 -18.28
N LEU A 803 27.56 17.30 -17.15
CA LEU A 803 26.91 17.47 -15.84
C LEU A 803 26.82 18.93 -15.36
N PRO A 804 27.87 19.78 -15.49
CA PRO A 804 27.76 21.19 -15.15
C PRO A 804 26.70 21.92 -15.98
N ALA A 805 26.54 21.58 -17.26
CA ALA A 805 25.51 22.17 -18.12
C ALA A 805 24.10 21.77 -17.64
N PHE A 806 23.90 20.52 -17.24
CA PHE A 806 22.63 20.08 -16.64
C PHE A 806 22.34 20.76 -15.30
N ALA A 807 23.36 20.99 -14.47
CA ALA A 807 23.20 21.74 -13.22
C ALA A 807 22.79 23.20 -13.48
N VAL A 808 23.41 23.87 -14.47
CA VAL A 808 23.04 25.22 -14.90
C VAL A 808 21.60 25.27 -15.42
N ILE A 809 21.15 24.26 -16.17
CA ILE A 809 19.75 24.14 -16.60
C ILE A 809 18.84 24.05 -15.38
N GLY A 810 19.17 23.19 -14.40
CA GLY A 810 18.39 23.06 -13.16
C GLY A 810 18.24 24.40 -12.42
N ILE A 811 19.35 25.07 -12.13
CA ILE A 811 19.35 26.36 -11.42
C ILE A 811 18.56 27.42 -12.20
N SER A 812 18.80 27.54 -13.52
CA SER A 812 18.11 28.51 -14.38
C SER A 812 16.61 28.23 -14.47
N CYS A 813 16.21 26.96 -14.63
CA CYS A 813 14.82 26.53 -14.59
C CYS A 813 14.15 26.81 -13.24
N GLY A 814 14.91 26.73 -12.13
CA GLY A 814 14.43 27.12 -10.80
C GLY A 814 14.07 28.61 -10.71
N PHE A 815 14.96 29.50 -11.17
CA PHE A 815 14.68 30.93 -11.24
C PHE A 815 13.53 31.26 -12.19
N LEU A 816 13.50 30.67 -13.38
CA LEU A 816 12.43 30.86 -14.37
C LEU A 816 11.09 30.33 -13.86
N GLY A 817 11.08 29.19 -13.15
CA GLY A 817 9.90 28.61 -12.51
C GLY A 817 9.36 29.50 -11.39
N ALA A 818 10.23 30.01 -10.51
CA ALA A 818 9.84 30.98 -9.48
C ALA A 818 9.27 32.27 -10.09
N PHE A 819 9.91 32.79 -11.15
CA PHE A 819 9.42 33.96 -11.88
C PHE A 819 8.05 33.69 -12.54
N PHE A 820 7.84 32.49 -13.08
CA PHE A 820 6.54 32.09 -13.64
C PHE A 820 5.43 32.09 -12.59
N VAL A 821 5.68 31.51 -11.41
CA VAL A 821 4.69 31.51 -10.31
C VAL A 821 4.41 32.93 -9.81
N TYR A 822 5.46 33.76 -9.68
CA TYR A 822 5.30 35.17 -9.34
C TYR A 822 4.43 35.91 -10.37
N LEU A 823 4.73 35.76 -11.65
CA LEU A 823 3.98 36.39 -12.74
C LEU A 823 2.52 35.92 -12.75
N ASN A 824 2.27 34.61 -12.64
CA ASN A 824 0.92 34.06 -12.59
C ASN A 824 0.13 34.66 -11.41
N ARG A 825 0.74 34.75 -10.22
CA ARG A 825 0.12 35.39 -9.05
C ARG A 825 -0.18 36.86 -9.33
N GLN A 826 0.75 37.62 -9.90
CA GLN A 826 0.54 39.04 -10.19
C GLN A 826 -0.57 39.27 -11.21
N VAL A 827 -0.66 38.44 -12.26
CA VAL A 827 -1.75 38.52 -13.25
C VAL A 827 -3.10 38.27 -12.56
N VAL A 828 -3.22 37.23 -11.71
CA VAL A 828 -4.48 36.97 -10.99
C VAL A 828 -4.82 38.09 -10.01
N LEU A 829 -3.84 38.65 -9.29
CA LEU A 829 -4.06 39.78 -8.39
C LEU A 829 -4.48 41.04 -9.15
N PHE A 830 -3.83 41.34 -10.28
CA PHE A 830 -4.19 42.44 -11.16
C PHE A 830 -5.63 42.30 -11.67
N MET A 831 -6.02 41.09 -12.10
CA MET A 831 -7.39 40.77 -12.51
C MET A 831 -8.42 40.81 -11.37
N ARG A 832 -8.00 40.92 -10.11
CA ARG A 832 -8.88 41.12 -8.95
C ARG A 832 -8.89 42.55 -8.43
N ARG A 833 -7.97 43.42 -8.88
CA ARG A 833 -7.97 44.83 -8.49
C ARG A 833 -9.18 45.53 -9.11
N PRO A 834 -9.91 46.37 -8.35
CA PRO A 834 -11.10 47.07 -8.83
C PRO A 834 -10.71 48.26 -9.73
N THR A 835 -10.24 47.98 -10.95
CA THR A 835 -10.12 48.99 -12.00
C THR A 835 -11.38 48.98 -12.87
N ALA A 836 -11.67 50.07 -13.58
CA ALA A 836 -12.83 50.16 -14.47
C ALA A 836 -12.84 49.03 -15.52
N LEU A 837 -11.67 48.68 -16.06
CA LEU A 837 -11.49 47.56 -17.00
C LEU A 837 -11.81 46.22 -16.33
N THR A 838 -11.31 46.00 -15.12
CA THR A 838 -11.55 44.76 -14.37
C THR A 838 -13.02 44.63 -13.97
N GLN A 839 -13.67 45.72 -13.54
CA GLN A 839 -15.11 45.74 -13.23
C GLN A 839 -15.95 45.42 -14.47
N PHE A 840 -15.59 45.96 -15.64
CA PHE A 840 -16.26 45.64 -16.90
C PHE A 840 -16.08 44.17 -17.28
N LEU A 841 -14.84 43.65 -17.23
CA LEU A 841 -14.53 42.26 -17.58
C LEU A 841 -15.12 41.24 -16.59
N THR A 842 -15.26 41.61 -15.32
CA THR A 842 -15.92 40.76 -14.30
C THR A 842 -17.46 40.82 -14.39
N LYS A 843 -18.04 41.96 -14.77
CA LYS A 843 -19.48 42.10 -15.05
C LYS A 843 -19.90 41.24 -16.24
N TYR A 844 -19.11 41.22 -17.32
CA TYR A 844 -19.35 40.40 -18.50
C TYR A 844 -18.35 39.25 -18.58
N ARG A 845 -18.55 38.25 -17.71
CA ARG A 845 -17.62 37.11 -17.49
C ARG A 845 -17.20 36.34 -18.74
N LEU A 846 -18.03 36.31 -19.79
CA LEU A 846 -17.75 35.63 -21.07
C LEU A 846 -16.82 36.43 -22.00
N ILE A 847 -16.74 37.75 -21.85
CA ILE A 847 -15.91 38.62 -22.70
C ILE A 847 -14.43 38.39 -22.40
N TYR A 848 -14.08 38.23 -21.11
CA TYR A 848 -12.69 38.04 -20.68
C TYR A 848 -11.97 36.87 -21.39
N PRO A 849 -12.45 35.61 -21.33
CA PRO A 849 -11.80 34.50 -22.01
C PRO A 849 -11.81 34.66 -23.55
N GLY A 850 -12.84 35.29 -24.12
CA GLY A 850 -12.90 35.59 -25.56
C GLY A 850 -11.80 36.57 -26.01
N VAL A 851 -11.58 37.66 -25.27
CA VAL A 851 -10.54 38.66 -25.58
C VAL A 851 -9.14 38.09 -25.39
N VAL A 852 -8.89 37.33 -24.31
CA VAL A 852 -7.60 36.66 -24.10
C VAL A 852 -7.31 35.69 -25.24
N THR A 853 -8.31 34.92 -25.67
CA THR A 853 -8.18 33.98 -26.79
C THR A 853 -7.92 34.70 -28.11
N LEU A 854 -8.62 35.81 -28.37
CA LEU A 854 -8.38 36.66 -29.54
C LEU A 854 -6.91 37.11 -29.61
N ILE A 855 -6.37 37.66 -28.52
CA ILE A 855 -5.00 38.17 -28.46
C ILE A 855 -3.99 37.03 -28.72
N ILE A 856 -4.15 35.89 -28.04
CA ILE A 856 -3.24 34.75 -28.20
C ILE A 856 -3.34 34.16 -29.62
N ALA A 857 -4.54 34.02 -30.18
CA ALA A 857 -4.74 33.49 -31.52
C ALA A 857 -4.15 34.42 -32.60
N SER A 858 -4.29 35.75 -32.45
CA SER A 858 -3.66 36.74 -33.34
C SER A 858 -2.14 36.62 -33.37
N PHE A 859 -1.49 36.46 -32.22
CA PHE A 859 -0.02 36.29 -32.17
C PHE A 859 0.44 34.90 -32.63
N THR A 860 -0.41 33.89 -32.51
CA THR A 860 -0.07 32.51 -32.93
C THR A 860 -0.33 32.28 -34.42
N PHE A 861 -0.93 33.24 -35.13
CA PHE A 861 -1.28 33.12 -36.55
C PHE A 861 -0.04 32.81 -37.42
N PRO A 862 0.01 31.66 -38.13
CA PRO A 862 1.23 31.18 -38.76
C PRO A 862 1.88 32.12 -39.78
N PRO A 863 1.18 32.71 -40.77
CA PRO A 863 1.81 33.62 -41.72
C PRO A 863 2.04 35.03 -41.15
N GLY A 864 1.56 35.31 -39.93
CA GLY A 864 1.85 36.53 -39.19
C GLY A 864 3.08 36.34 -38.29
N PHE A 865 2.93 36.67 -37.00
CA PHE A 865 4.01 36.48 -36.02
C PHE A 865 4.32 35.00 -35.75
N GLY A 866 3.40 34.08 -36.06
CA GLY A 866 3.55 32.64 -35.84
C GLY A 866 4.71 32.01 -36.62
N GLN A 867 5.20 32.63 -37.69
CA GLN A 867 6.37 32.15 -38.45
C GLN A 867 7.65 32.15 -37.61
N PHE A 868 7.75 33.03 -36.61
CA PHE A 868 8.90 33.13 -35.70
C PHE A 868 8.71 32.34 -34.40
N MET A 869 7.56 31.67 -34.24
CA MET A 869 7.19 30.92 -33.02
C MET A 869 6.72 29.49 -33.37
N ALA A 870 6.92 29.01 -34.60
CA ALA A 870 6.36 27.73 -35.05
C ALA A 870 4.86 27.59 -34.69
N GLY A 871 4.07 28.66 -34.92
CA GLY A 871 2.69 28.80 -34.43
C GLY A 871 1.69 27.76 -34.96
N GLU A 872 2.03 27.08 -36.06
CA GLU A 872 1.24 25.97 -36.62
C GLU A 872 1.30 24.69 -35.75
N LEU A 873 2.36 24.53 -34.93
CA LEU A 873 2.54 23.36 -34.10
C LEU A 873 1.61 23.38 -32.88
N MET A 874 0.84 22.32 -32.75
CA MET A 874 -0.02 22.10 -31.60
C MET A 874 0.79 21.59 -30.41
N PRO A 875 0.34 21.78 -29.15
CA PRO A 875 1.13 21.47 -27.96
C PRO A 875 1.77 20.07 -27.94
N ARG A 876 1.01 19.02 -28.29
CA ARG A 876 1.53 17.63 -28.34
C ARG A 876 2.56 17.41 -29.44
N GLU A 877 2.40 18.06 -30.59
CA GLU A 877 3.34 17.96 -31.71
C GLU A 877 4.59 18.80 -31.45
N CYS A 878 4.43 19.96 -30.81
CA CYS A 878 5.52 20.83 -30.37
C CYS A 878 6.49 20.08 -29.45
N ILE A 879 5.98 19.33 -28.47
CA ILE A 879 6.82 18.50 -27.57
C ILE A 879 7.60 17.44 -28.37
N ASN A 880 6.92 16.71 -29.26
CA ASN A 880 7.57 15.70 -30.08
C ASN A 880 8.71 16.29 -30.92
N SER A 881 8.49 17.46 -31.52
CA SER A 881 9.50 18.16 -32.30
C SER A 881 10.67 18.65 -31.43
N LEU A 882 10.41 19.19 -30.24
CA LEU A 882 11.46 19.61 -29.29
C LEU A 882 12.33 18.42 -28.83
N PHE A 883 11.75 17.22 -28.74
CA PHE A 883 12.43 15.98 -28.33
C PHE A 883 13.14 15.25 -29.47
N ASP A 884 13.22 15.83 -30.67
CA ASP A 884 13.93 15.24 -31.79
C ASP A 884 15.40 14.95 -31.47
N ASN A 885 15.91 13.87 -32.03
CA ASN A 885 17.25 13.35 -31.73
C ASN A 885 18.37 13.96 -32.60
N PHE A 886 18.04 14.80 -33.58
CA PHE A 886 19.01 15.45 -34.47
C PHE A 886 19.26 16.91 -34.05
N THR A 887 20.45 17.42 -34.35
CA THR A 887 20.87 18.80 -34.07
C THR A 887 20.36 19.75 -35.15
N TRP A 888 19.55 20.75 -34.79
CA TRP A 888 18.92 21.62 -35.79
C TRP A 888 19.92 22.59 -36.45
N THR A 889 20.95 23.00 -35.73
CA THR A 889 21.98 23.92 -36.23
C THR A 889 22.85 23.34 -37.36
N LYS A 890 23.04 22.01 -37.41
CA LYS A 890 23.81 21.34 -38.49
C LYS A 890 22.99 21.06 -39.75
N VAL A 891 21.67 20.97 -39.60
CA VAL A 891 20.73 20.69 -40.71
C VAL A 891 20.38 21.96 -41.50
N TRP A 892 20.80 23.13 -41.01
CA TRP A 892 20.71 24.41 -41.73
C TRP A 892 21.55 24.44 -43.03
N ASP A 893 22.47 23.50 -43.22
CA ASP A 893 23.24 23.37 -44.46
C ASP A 893 22.33 22.84 -45.59
N PRO A 894 22.17 23.53 -46.75
CA PRO A 894 21.22 23.19 -47.82
C PRO A 894 21.40 21.80 -48.46
N THR A 895 22.44 21.06 -48.08
CA THR A 895 22.81 19.75 -48.60
C THR A 895 22.25 18.57 -47.77
N ALA A 896 21.55 18.83 -46.67
CA ALA A 896 21.00 17.78 -45.81
C ALA A 896 19.69 17.16 -46.34
N GLU A 897 19.62 15.81 -46.28
CA GLU A 897 18.57 14.95 -46.84
C GLU A 897 17.11 15.31 -46.47
N PRO A 898 16.13 14.99 -47.34
CA PRO A 898 14.71 15.22 -47.09
C PRO A 898 14.17 14.28 -46.00
N GLY A 899 14.20 14.75 -44.75
CA GLY A 899 13.69 14.02 -43.58
C GLY A 899 13.15 14.87 -42.42
N LEU A 900 13.05 16.21 -42.57
CA LEU A 900 12.73 17.14 -41.47
C LEU A 900 11.34 16.97 -40.82
N GLY A 901 10.47 16.14 -41.38
CA GLY A 901 9.16 15.83 -40.79
C GLY A 901 8.37 17.09 -40.39
N ARG A 902 7.95 17.15 -39.12
CA ARG A 902 7.23 18.30 -38.53
C ARG A 902 8.14 19.40 -37.98
N SER A 903 9.44 19.15 -37.93
CA SER A 903 10.42 20.10 -37.38
C SER A 903 10.81 21.18 -38.38
N SER A 904 10.34 21.07 -39.62
CA SER A 904 10.36 22.16 -40.62
C SER A 904 9.73 23.46 -40.10
N ALA A 905 8.75 23.40 -39.20
CA ALA A 905 8.09 24.57 -38.65
C ALA A 905 8.99 25.47 -37.79
N TRP A 906 10.17 24.99 -37.37
CA TRP A 906 11.16 25.77 -36.61
C TRP A 906 12.17 26.50 -37.50
N PHE A 907 12.16 26.26 -38.81
CA PHE A 907 13.11 26.86 -39.74
C PHE A 907 12.46 28.03 -40.48
N HIS A 908 13.21 29.13 -40.60
CA HIS A 908 12.85 30.31 -41.38
C HIS A 908 14.06 30.69 -42.24
N SER A 909 13.87 31.14 -43.48
CA SER A 909 14.99 31.40 -44.40
C SER A 909 15.98 32.46 -43.89
N GLU A 910 15.46 33.53 -43.28
CA GLU A 910 16.26 34.69 -42.86
C GLU A 910 16.67 34.70 -41.37
N VAL A 911 16.14 33.79 -40.54
CA VAL A 911 16.25 33.90 -39.07
C VAL A 911 16.82 32.62 -38.46
N SER A 912 17.87 32.78 -37.67
CA SER A 912 18.50 31.65 -36.97
C SER A 912 17.52 30.97 -35.99
N ILE A 913 17.71 29.66 -35.83
CA ILE A 913 16.88 28.84 -34.95
C ILE A 913 16.94 29.26 -33.48
N PHE A 914 18.07 29.84 -33.04
CA PHE A 914 18.23 30.38 -31.70
C PHE A 914 17.26 31.52 -31.41
N ILE A 915 17.11 32.45 -32.36
CA ILE A 915 16.19 33.58 -32.23
C ILE A 915 14.74 33.08 -32.20
N ILE A 916 14.40 32.12 -33.05
CA ILE A 916 13.06 31.50 -33.08
C ILE A 916 12.75 30.82 -31.74
N LEU A 917 13.69 30.06 -31.18
CA LEU A 917 13.53 29.41 -29.87
C LEU A 917 13.40 30.41 -28.72
N ILE A 918 14.16 31.51 -28.72
CA ILE A 918 14.07 32.57 -27.71
C ILE A 918 12.71 33.29 -27.82
N LEU A 919 12.30 33.67 -29.04
CA LEU A 919 11.00 34.30 -29.28
C LEU A 919 9.86 33.36 -28.88
N PHE A 920 9.97 32.07 -29.22
CA PHE A 920 9.02 31.05 -28.79
C PHE A 920 8.91 30.99 -27.27
N PHE A 921 10.04 30.90 -26.57
CA PHE A 921 10.08 30.82 -25.12
C PHE A 921 9.42 32.05 -24.49
N ILE A 922 9.85 33.26 -24.85
CA ILE A 922 9.33 34.52 -24.27
C ILE A 922 7.82 34.63 -24.53
N MET A 923 7.39 34.37 -25.77
CA MET A 923 5.99 34.55 -26.15
C MET A 923 5.09 33.52 -25.48
N LYS A 924 5.47 32.24 -25.48
CA LYS A 924 4.70 31.20 -24.77
C LYS A 924 4.71 31.41 -23.26
N PHE A 925 5.76 32.01 -22.68
CA PHE A 925 5.88 32.23 -21.24
C PHE A 925 4.76 33.14 -20.71
N TRP A 926 4.60 34.33 -21.30
CA TRP A 926 3.52 35.23 -20.86
C TRP A 926 2.14 34.74 -21.31
N MET A 927 2.03 34.14 -22.50
CA MET A 927 0.74 33.60 -22.99
C MET A 927 0.19 32.51 -22.07
N SER A 928 1.04 31.60 -21.60
CA SER A 928 0.64 30.55 -20.65
C SER A 928 0.32 31.09 -19.25
N ALA A 929 1.06 32.11 -18.80
CA ALA A 929 0.75 32.80 -17.54
C ALA A 929 -0.63 33.48 -17.59
N VAL A 930 -1.03 34.05 -18.72
CA VAL A 930 -2.35 34.67 -18.90
C VAL A 930 -3.44 33.63 -19.17
N SER A 931 -3.18 32.62 -20.01
CA SER A 931 -4.18 31.62 -20.41
C SER A 931 -4.72 30.82 -19.21
N THR A 932 -3.85 30.50 -18.25
CA THR A 932 -4.20 29.77 -17.02
C THR A 932 -5.11 30.55 -16.07
N THR A 933 -5.24 31.87 -16.26
CA THR A 933 -6.14 32.71 -15.44
C THR A 933 -7.58 32.78 -15.97
N MET A 934 -7.84 32.25 -17.17
CA MET A 934 -9.17 32.23 -17.75
C MET A 934 -10.14 31.40 -16.88
N PRO A 935 -11.42 31.79 -16.74
CA PRO A 935 -12.41 31.09 -15.94
C PRO A 935 -12.96 29.84 -16.65
N ILE A 936 -12.05 28.96 -17.09
CA ILE A 936 -12.32 27.69 -17.75
C ILE A 936 -11.59 26.55 -17.01
N PRO A 937 -12.01 25.29 -17.15
CA PRO A 937 -11.24 24.17 -16.62
C PRO A 937 -9.90 24.07 -17.37
N SER A 938 -8.81 24.35 -16.66
CA SER A 938 -7.47 24.31 -17.25
C SER A 938 -6.40 23.91 -16.22
N GLY A 939 -5.37 23.22 -16.70
CA GLY A 939 -4.16 22.89 -15.96
C GLY A 939 -2.94 23.62 -16.51
N ALA A 940 -1.99 23.93 -15.64
CA ALA A 940 -0.76 24.65 -15.99
C ALA A 940 0.45 23.72 -16.27
N PHE A 941 0.34 22.42 -15.99
CA PHE A 941 1.46 21.47 -16.10
C PHE A 941 2.02 21.40 -17.52
N MET A 942 1.17 21.12 -18.52
CA MET A 942 1.62 20.92 -19.91
C MET A 942 2.25 22.19 -20.54
N PRO A 943 1.70 23.41 -20.37
CA PRO A 943 2.35 24.62 -20.85
C PRO A 943 3.74 24.86 -20.23
N VAL A 944 3.88 24.65 -18.92
CA VAL A 944 5.17 24.78 -18.23
C VAL A 944 6.16 23.71 -18.70
N PHE A 945 5.69 22.49 -18.95
CA PHE A 945 6.50 21.42 -19.51
C PHE A 945 7.05 21.77 -20.89
N ILE A 946 6.25 22.41 -21.76
CA ILE A 946 6.69 22.91 -23.08
C ILE A 946 7.71 24.02 -22.94
N LEU A 947 7.53 24.96 -22.00
CA LEU A 947 8.48 26.04 -21.75
C LEU A 947 9.84 25.48 -21.31
N GLY A 948 9.83 24.50 -20.40
CA GLY A 948 11.03 23.82 -19.96
C GLY A 948 11.70 23.05 -21.10
N ALA A 949 10.92 22.38 -21.94
CA ALA A 949 11.43 21.68 -23.12
C ALA A 949 12.10 22.63 -24.11
N ALA A 950 11.50 23.79 -24.36
CA ALA A 950 12.06 24.81 -25.24
C ALA A 950 13.35 25.43 -24.68
N PHE A 951 13.38 25.73 -23.37
CA PHE A 951 14.60 26.24 -22.72
C PHE A 951 15.72 25.19 -22.72
N GLY A 952 15.40 23.94 -22.38
CA GLY A 952 16.36 22.83 -22.45
C GLY A 952 16.88 22.60 -23.86
N ARG A 953 16.00 22.68 -24.89
CA ARG A 953 16.39 22.56 -26.29
C ARG A 953 17.33 23.70 -26.72
N LEU A 954 17.01 24.93 -26.31
CA LEU A 954 17.85 26.11 -26.57
C LEU A 954 19.27 25.90 -26.01
N VAL A 955 19.39 25.48 -24.74
CA VAL A 955 20.70 25.20 -24.13
C VAL A 955 21.41 24.03 -24.82
N GLY A 956 20.68 22.99 -25.22
CA GLY A 956 21.23 21.86 -25.97
C GLY A 956 21.81 22.24 -27.34
N GLU A 957 21.13 23.13 -28.08
CA GLU A 957 21.64 23.64 -29.37
C GLU A 957 22.85 24.59 -29.17
N ILE A 958 22.89 25.35 -28.07
CA ILE A 958 24.07 26.14 -27.69
C ILE A 958 25.25 25.21 -27.40
N MET A 959 25.03 24.13 -26.64
CA MET A 959 26.07 23.14 -26.38
C MET A 959 26.57 22.46 -27.66
N ALA A 960 25.67 22.11 -28.57
CA ALA A 960 26.02 21.51 -29.85
C ALA A 960 26.81 22.45 -30.78
N THR A 961 26.66 23.77 -30.63
CA THR A 961 27.44 24.77 -31.38
C THR A 961 28.77 25.11 -30.72
N LEU A 962 28.85 25.09 -29.38
CA LEU A 962 30.10 25.26 -28.64
C LEU A 962 31.07 24.08 -28.85
N PHE A 963 30.53 22.86 -28.94
CA PHE A 963 31.30 21.63 -29.16
C PHE A 963 30.87 20.94 -30.47
N PRO A 964 31.18 21.53 -31.64
CA PRO A 964 30.68 21.05 -32.93
C PRO A 964 31.22 19.67 -33.30
N ASN A 965 32.45 19.34 -32.88
CA ASN A 965 33.02 18.01 -33.08
C ASN A 965 32.45 16.99 -32.11
N GLY A 966 31.85 17.40 -30.99
CA GLY A 966 31.47 16.53 -29.88
C GLY A 966 32.53 16.51 -28.79
N ILE A 967 32.27 15.74 -27.73
CA ILE A 967 33.18 15.55 -26.60
C ILE A 967 34.01 14.30 -26.86
N LEU A 968 35.34 14.41 -26.71
CA LEU A 968 36.27 13.29 -26.92
C LEU A 968 36.38 12.49 -25.61
N PHE A 969 36.01 11.21 -25.66
CA PHE A 969 36.23 10.27 -24.55
C PHE A 969 36.81 8.97 -25.11
N ASP A 970 37.97 8.57 -24.60
CA ASP A 970 38.65 7.31 -24.95
C ASP A 970 38.85 7.08 -26.47
N GLY A 971 39.19 8.14 -27.22
CA GLY A 971 39.44 8.08 -28.66
C GLY A 971 38.19 8.02 -29.55
N ILE A 972 36.98 7.99 -28.98
CA ILE A 972 35.70 8.05 -29.70
C ILE A 972 35.08 9.43 -29.50
N VAL A 973 34.62 10.03 -30.59
CA VAL A 973 34.03 11.37 -30.61
C VAL A 973 32.51 11.28 -30.49
N TYR A 974 31.95 11.71 -29.36
CA TYR A 974 30.52 11.68 -29.11
C TYR A 974 29.86 13.03 -29.39
N ARG A 975 28.93 13.06 -30.35
CA ARG A 975 28.14 14.28 -30.65
C ARG A 975 27.10 14.53 -29.56
N ILE A 976 26.86 15.80 -29.25
CA ILE A 976 25.84 16.23 -28.29
C ILE A 976 24.44 16.09 -28.93
N LEU A 977 23.49 15.52 -28.19
CA LEU A 977 22.09 15.39 -28.60
C LEU A 977 21.20 16.41 -27.85
N PRO A 978 20.75 17.50 -28.50
CA PRO A 978 19.92 18.52 -27.86
C PRO A 978 18.56 18.02 -27.33
N GLY A 979 18.05 16.90 -27.86
CA GLY A 979 16.80 16.30 -27.37
C GLY A 979 16.87 15.84 -25.92
N GLY A 980 18.03 15.34 -25.45
CA GLY A 980 18.21 14.97 -24.03
C GLY A 980 18.12 16.18 -23.09
N TYR A 981 18.71 17.31 -23.51
CA TYR A 981 18.66 18.58 -22.79
C TYR A 981 17.23 19.14 -22.72
N ALA A 982 16.46 19.00 -23.81
CA ALA A 982 15.05 19.39 -23.84
C ALA A 982 14.22 18.61 -22.80
N VAL A 983 14.40 17.29 -22.72
CA VAL A 983 13.69 16.45 -21.73
C VAL A 983 14.05 16.84 -20.30
N ILE A 984 15.34 17.07 -20.01
CA ILE A 984 15.81 17.51 -18.68
C ILE A 984 15.24 18.88 -18.32
N GLY A 985 15.24 19.84 -19.25
CA GLY A 985 14.66 21.16 -19.05
C GLY A 985 13.15 21.10 -18.79
N ALA A 986 12.42 20.23 -19.50
CA ALA A 986 10.98 20.03 -19.33
C ALA A 986 10.64 19.53 -17.91
N ALA A 987 11.39 18.55 -17.42
CA ALA A 987 11.25 18.04 -16.06
C ALA A 987 11.63 19.11 -15.02
N ALA A 988 12.78 19.77 -15.17
CA ALA A 988 13.32 20.73 -14.20
C ALA A 988 12.40 21.94 -14.00
N MET A 989 11.90 22.56 -15.08
CA MET A 989 11.01 23.72 -14.97
C MET A 989 9.64 23.34 -14.39
N THR A 990 9.11 22.18 -14.77
CA THR A 990 7.81 21.71 -14.25
C THR A 990 7.92 21.33 -12.77
N GLY A 991 9.01 20.68 -12.37
CA GLY A 991 9.36 20.41 -10.98
C GLY A 991 9.40 21.71 -10.18
N ALA A 992 10.18 22.69 -10.65
CA ALA A 992 10.33 23.98 -9.99
C ALA A 992 9.00 24.74 -9.78
N VAL A 993 8.08 24.68 -10.74
CA VAL A 993 6.77 25.36 -10.61
C VAL A 993 5.82 24.62 -9.65
N THR A 994 5.92 23.29 -9.60
CA THR A 994 5.03 22.44 -8.80
C THR A 994 5.59 22.08 -7.42
N HIS A 995 6.89 22.32 -7.19
CA HIS A 995 7.66 21.86 -6.02
C HIS A 995 7.69 20.33 -5.85
N THR A 996 7.89 19.61 -6.96
CA THR A 996 7.84 18.14 -6.98
C THR A 996 9.06 17.52 -7.64
N VAL A 997 9.54 16.39 -7.12
CA VAL A 997 10.64 15.61 -7.72
C VAL A 997 10.07 14.51 -8.63
N SER A 998 8.86 14.05 -8.35
CA SER A 998 8.08 13.11 -9.17
C SER A 998 7.88 13.55 -10.63
N THR A 999 8.04 14.84 -10.96
CA THR A 999 8.07 15.32 -12.35
C THR A 999 9.19 14.69 -13.19
N ALA A 1000 10.35 14.40 -12.60
CA ALA A 1000 11.40 13.62 -13.25
C ALA A 1000 10.92 12.21 -13.58
N VAL A 1001 10.15 11.62 -12.65
CA VAL A 1001 9.60 10.26 -12.79
C VAL A 1001 8.60 10.19 -13.94
N ILE A 1002 7.67 11.14 -13.96
CA ILE A 1002 6.69 11.30 -15.05
C ILE A 1002 7.42 11.49 -16.38
N CYS A 1003 8.46 12.33 -16.43
CA CYS A 1003 9.18 12.62 -17.66
C CYS A 1003 9.90 11.38 -18.24
N PHE A 1004 10.53 10.55 -17.40
CA PHE A 1004 11.14 9.30 -17.89
C PHE A 1004 10.10 8.29 -18.36
N GLU A 1005 8.97 8.13 -17.65
CA GLU A 1005 7.92 7.19 -18.08
C GLU A 1005 7.25 7.66 -19.38
N LEU A 1006 7.09 8.98 -19.56
CA LEU A 1006 6.56 9.60 -20.78
C LEU A 1006 7.46 9.42 -22.00
N THR A 1007 8.78 9.53 -21.81
CA THR A 1007 9.77 9.38 -22.88
C THR A 1007 10.09 7.92 -23.21
N GLY A 1008 9.95 7.03 -22.22
CA GLY A 1008 10.19 5.59 -22.36
C GLY A 1008 11.66 5.20 -22.42
N GLN A 1009 12.58 6.11 -22.08
CA GLN A 1009 14.02 5.85 -22.03
C GLN A 1009 14.60 6.32 -20.68
N ILE A 1010 15.30 5.43 -19.99
CA ILE A 1010 15.86 5.68 -18.64
C ILE A 1010 17.29 6.24 -18.65
N SER A 1011 17.82 6.55 -19.83
CA SER A 1011 19.26 6.81 -19.99
C SER A 1011 19.76 8.12 -19.39
N HIS A 1012 18.87 9.11 -19.23
CA HIS A 1012 19.19 10.43 -18.65
C HIS A 1012 18.58 10.63 -17.24
N ILE A 1013 18.23 9.55 -16.53
CA ILE A 1013 17.52 9.64 -15.25
C ILE A 1013 18.31 10.38 -14.16
N LEU A 1014 19.61 10.08 -14.03
CA LEU A 1014 20.49 10.67 -13.02
C LEU A 1014 20.64 12.19 -13.20
N PRO A 1015 21.08 12.72 -14.36
CA PRO A 1015 21.23 14.16 -14.55
C PRO A 1015 19.88 14.90 -14.47
N MET A 1016 18.80 14.27 -14.89
CA MET A 1016 17.45 14.82 -14.77
C MET A 1016 17.03 15.00 -13.31
N MET A 1017 17.23 14.00 -12.46
CA MET A 1017 16.92 14.09 -11.04
C MET A 1017 17.74 15.18 -10.34
N VAL A 1018 19.04 15.26 -10.64
CA VAL A 1018 19.92 16.32 -10.09
C VAL A 1018 19.42 17.71 -10.52
N ALA A 1019 19.12 17.91 -11.80
CA ALA A 1019 18.61 19.18 -12.31
C ALA A 1019 17.26 19.57 -11.68
N VAL A 1020 16.34 18.61 -11.51
CA VAL A 1020 15.02 18.83 -10.87
C VAL A 1020 15.17 19.19 -9.38
N ILE A 1021 16.06 18.51 -8.66
CA ILE A 1021 16.31 18.81 -7.23
C ILE A 1021 16.90 20.22 -7.09
N LEU A 1022 17.89 20.58 -7.92
CA LEU A 1022 18.48 21.93 -7.92
C LEU A 1022 17.43 22.99 -8.27
N ALA A 1023 16.58 22.73 -9.26
CA ALA A 1023 15.50 23.63 -9.66
C ALA A 1023 14.48 23.84 -8.52
N ASN A 1024 14.10 22.76 -7.83
CA ASN A 1024 13.20 22.79 -6.67
C ASN A 1024 13.80 23.56 -5.50
N MET A 1025 15.07 23.33 -5.18
CA MET A 1025 15.77 24.02 -4.09
C MET A 1025 15.77 25.54 -4.32
N VAL A 1026 16.07 25.98 -5.54
CA VAL A 1026 16.04 27.41 -5.92
C VAL A 1026 14.62 27.96 -5.88
N ALA A 1027 13.64 27.25 -6.45
CA ALA A 1027 12.25 27.72 -6.49
C ALA A 1027 11.61 27.84 -5.11
N GLN A 1028 11.77 26.82 -4.25
CA GLN A 1028 11.26 26.79 -2.87
C GLN A 1028 11.87 27.92 -2.01
N GLY A 1029 13.12 28.29 -2.26
CA GLY A 1029 13.75 29.42 -1.58
C GLY A 1029 13.20 30.80 -1.98
N LEU A 1030 12.58 30.92 -3.16
CA LEU A 1030 12.14 32.20 -3.73
C LEU A 1030 10.63 32.43 -3.70
N GLN A 1031 9.81 31.43 -4.03
CA GLN A 1031 8.37 31.55 -4.16
C GLN A 1031 7.65 30.29 -3.64
N PRO A 1032 6.36 30.39 -3.22
CA PRO A 1032 5.55 29.20 -2.95
C PRO A 1032 5.25 28.43 -4.24
N SER A 1033 4.78 27.18 -4.12
CA SER A 1033 4.36 26.41 -5.29
C SER A 1033 3.21 27.09 -6.04
N LEU A 1034 3.03 26.78 -7.32
CA LEU A 1034 1.90 27.29 -8.10
C LEU A 1034 0.56 26.99 -7.41
N TYR A 1035 0.38 25.77 -6.90
CA TYR A 1035 -0.86 25.35 -6.26
C TYR A 1035 -1.08 26.10 -4.94
N ASP A 1036 -0.05 26.25 -4.10
CA ASP A 1036 -0.17 27.00 -2.84
C ASP A 1036 -0.43 28.49 -3.08
N SER A 1037 0.18 29.07 -4.11
CA SER A 1037 -0.09 30.44 -4.57
C SER A 1037 -1.56 30.61 -4.95
N ILE A 1038 -2.14 29.66 -5.70
CA ILE A 1038 -3.56 29.68 -6.06
C ILE A 1038 -4.46 29.55 -4.82
N ILE A 1039 -4.10 28.69 -3.85
CA ILE A 1039 -4.83 28.53 -2.58
C ILE A 1039 -4.87 29.87 -1.82
N GLN A 1040 -3.72 30.54 -1.67
CA GLN A 1040 -3.61 31.84 -1.00
C GLN A 1040 -4.42 32.91 -1.71
N VAL A 1041 -4.34 32.99 -3.04
CA VAL A 1041 -5.10 33.97 -3.82
C VAL A 1041 -6.60 33.68 -3.74
N LYS A 1042 -7.03 32.42 -3.79
CA LYS A 1042 -8.43 32.03 -3.60
C LYS A 1042 -8.93 32.20 -2.17
N LYS A 1043 -8.04 32.42 -1.18
CA LYS A 1043 -8.35 32.48 0.25
C LYS A 1043 -9.08 31.23 0.74
N LEU A 1044 -8.68 30.06 0.24
CA LEU A 1044 -9.25 28.81 0.71
C LEU A 1044 -8.81 28.55 2.15
N PRO A 1045 -9.69 27.97 3.00
CA PRO A 1045 -9.37 27.59 4.36
C PRO A 1045 -8.32 26.46 4.35
N TYR A 1046 -7.05 26.84 4.35
CA TYR A 1046 -5.90 25.96 4.30
C TYR A 1046 -4.98 26.31 5.46
N LEU A 1047 -4.65 25.33 6.29
CA LEU A 1047 -3.63 25.44 7.31
C LEU A 1047 -2.26 25.28 6.63
N PRO A 1048 -1.46 26.35 6.45
CA PRO A 1048 -0.14 26.24 5.86
C PRO A 1048 0.83 25.59 6.83
N GLU A 1049 1.83 24.89 6.28
CA GLU A 1049 2.99 24.49 7.07
C GLU A 1049 3.75 25.74 7.53
N LEU A 1050 4.19 25.73 8.78
CA LEU A 1050 4.97 26.81 9.37
C LEU A 1050 6.39 26.74 8.79
N GLY A 1051 6.64 27.55 7.75
CA GLY A 1051 8.00 27.72 7.21
C GLY A 1051 8.91 28.54 8.14
N PHE A 1052 10.22 28.45 7.90
CA PHE A 1052 11.22 29.31 8.54
C PHE A 1052 10.87 30.80 8.32
N GLY A 1053 10.62 31.54 9.40
CA GLY A 1053 10.33 32.98 9.36
C GLY A 1053 8.97 33.41 9.97
N HIS A 1054 8.08 32.48 10.32
CA HIS A 1054 6.79 32.79 10.97
C HIS A 1054 6.84 32.68 12.51
N ILE A 1055 7.87 33.27 13.14
CA ILE A 1055 8.08 33.21 14.60
C ILE A 1055 6.86 33.72 15.39
N SER A 1056 6.14 34.73 14.88
CA SER A 1056 4.97 35.29 15.56
C SER A 1056 3.77 34.33 15.66
N LYS A 1057 3.69 33.30 14.81
CA LYS A 1057 2.59 32.31 14.84
C LYS A 1057 2.78 31.25 15.93
N TYR A 1058 4.00 31.08 16.45
CA TYR A 1058 4.29 30.19 17.57
C TYR A 1058 3.83 30.77 18.92
N ASN A 1059 3.52 32.07 18.97
CA ASN A 1059 3.02 32.75 20.16
C ASN A 1059 1.48 32.77 20.26
N ILE A 1060 0.78 32.05 19.38
CA ILE A 1060 -0.68 31.91 19.45
C ILE A 1060 -0.97 30.64 20.25
N PHE A 1061 -1.58 30.79 21.42
CA PHE A 1061 -1.95 29.66 22.28
C PHE A 1061 -3.37 29.19 21.96
N VAL A 1062 -3.69 27.94 22.30
CA VAL A 1062 -5.04 27.38 22.08
C VAL A 1062 -6.11 28.23 22.80
N GLU A 1063 -5.77 28.85 23.93
CA GLU A 1063 -6.66 29.72 24.70
C GLU A 1063 -7.12 30.99 23.97
N ASP A 1064 -6.38 31.43 22.95
CA ASP A 1064 -6.69 32.60 22.11
C ASP A 1064 -7.75 32.27 21.04
N ILE A 1065 -7.81 31.00 20.63
CA ILE A 1065 -8.65 30.53 19.51
C ILE A 1065 -9.87 29.76 20.00
N MET A 1066 -9.80 29.10 21.16
CA MET A 1066 -10.85 28.20 21.64
C MET A 1066 -12.20 28.89 21.87
N VAL A 1067 -13.28 28.25 21.43
CA VAL A 1067 -14.64 28.69 21.74
C VAL A 1067 -14.96 28.33 23.19
N ARG A 1068 -14.94 29.33 24.09
CA ARG A 1068 -15.15 29.11 25.54
C ARG A 1068 -16.59 28.75 25.92
N LYS A 1069 -17.57 29.10 25.09
CA LYS A 1069 -19.00 28.83 25.34
C LYS A 1069 -19.45 27.57 24.61
N VAL A 1070 -19.22 26.42 25.23
CA VAL A 1070 -19.61 25.10 24.70
C VAL A 1070 -20.94 24.66 25.31
N LYS A 1071 -21.86 24.16 24.48
CA LYS A 1071 -23.10 23.52 24.94
C LYS A 1071 -22.80 22.05 25.22
N PHE A 1072 -23.30 21.52 26.34
CA PHE A 1072 -22.96 20.19 26.84
C PHE A 1072 -24.20 19.43 27.30
N LEU A 1073 -24.08 18.11 27.40
CA LEU A 1073 -25.08 17.21 27.94
C LEU A 1073 -24.55 16.58 29.24
N SER A 1074 -25.36 16.50 30.29
CA SER A 1074 -25.07 15.68 31.48
C SER A 1074 -26.07 14.51 31.59
N PRO A 1075 -25.72 13.39 32.23
CA PRO A 1075 -26.69 12.35 32.62
C PRO A 1075 -27.92 12.87 33.38
N GLN A 1076 -27.80 14.02 34.05
CA GLN A 1076 -28.88 14.68 34.78
C GLN A 1076 -29.79 15.55 33.90
N THR A 1077 -29.50 15.67 32.60
CA THR A 1077 -30.24 16.55 31.68
C THR A 1077 -31.63 15.99 31.43
N THR A 1078 -32.66 16.84 31.57
CA THR A 1078 -34.03 16.40 31.32
C THR A 1078 -34.33 16.33 29.82
N TYR A 1079 -35.34 15.53 29.43
CA TYR A 1079 -35.78 15.43 28.04
C TYR A 1079 -36.12 16.79 27.40
N ARG A 1080 -36.72 17.70 28.18
CA ARG A 1080 -37.03 19.07 27.72
C ARG A 1080 -35.77 19.88 27.43
N GLU A 1081 -34.78 19.81 28.32
CA GLU A 1081 -33.49 20.48 28.14
C GLU A 1081 -32.74 19.91 26.92
N LEU A 1082 -32.81 18.59 26.70
CA LEU A 1082 -32.24 17.94 25.52
C LEU A 1082 -32.88 18.47 24.22
N LEU A 1083 -34.21 18.53 24.13
CA LEU A 1083 -34.90 19.09 22.96
C LEU A 1083 -34.55 20.56 22.73
N GLN A 1084 -34.49 21.36 23.79
CA GLN A 1084 -34.05 22.75 23.70
C GLN A 1084 -32.60 22.86 23.22
N LEU A 1085 -31.73 21.97 23.68
CA LEU A 1085 -30.33 21.92 23.27
C LEU A 1085 -30.20 21.52 21.80
N LEU A 1086 -30.97 20.53 21.33
CA LEU A 1086 -31.04 20.17 19.92
C LEU A 1086 -31.59 21.32 19.07
N GLN A 1087 -32.63 22.03 19.51
CA GLN A 1087 -33.14 23.20 18.78
C GLN A 1087 -32.16 24.39 18.77
N ALA A 1088 -31.38 24.58 19.84
CA ALA A 1088 -30.48 25.73 20.01
C ALA A 1088 -29.08 25.53 19.41
N THR A 1089 -28.64 24.28 19.20
CA THR A 1089 -27.29 23.98 18.70
C THR A 1089 -27.29 23.57 17.23
N THR A 1090 -26.16 23.80 16.56
CA THR A 1090 -25.89 23.31 15.19
C THR A 1090 -24.62 22.45 15.13
N LEU A 1091 -24.11 22.02 16.29
CA LEU A 1091 -22.90 21.21 16.39
C LEU A 1091 -23.19 19.78 15.92
N LYS A 1092 -22.24 19.17 15.20
CA LYS A 1092 -22.35 17.77 14.72
C LYS A 1092 -22.26 16.77 15.87
N SER A 1093 -21.35 17.00 16.79
CA SER A 1093 -21.16 16.21 18.00
C SER A 1093 -21.31 17.12 19.22
N ILE A 1094 -21.97 16.60 20.25
CA ILE A 1094 -22.26 17.30 21.50
C ILE A 1094 -21.42 16.63 22.61
N PRO A 1095 -20.62 17.39 23.37
CA PRO A 1095 -19.86 16.84 24.48
C PRO A 1095 -20.77 16.41 25.62
N VAL A 1096 -20.48 15.25 26.20
CA VAL A 1096 -21.12 14.71 27.39
C VAL A 1096 -20.21 14.97 28.57
N VAL A 1097 -20.73 15.64 29.60
CA VAL A 1097 -20.06 15.96 30.85
C VAL A 1097 -20.70 15.20 32.00
N ASP A 1098 -19.93 14.99 33.07
CA ASP A 1098 -20.41 14.30 34.27
C ASP A 1098 -21.56 15.06 34.96
N SER A 1099 -21.32 16.31 35.36
CA SER A 1099 -22.36 17.16 35.95
C SER A 1099 -22.22 18.62 35.51
N LYS A 1100 -23.30 19.40 35.70
CA LYS A 1100 -23.31 20.86 35.44
C LYS A 1100 -22.30 21.61 36.33
N GLU A 1101 -21.91 21.02 37.46
CA GLU A 1101 -20.99 21.60 38.44
C GLU A 1101 -19.53 21.19 38.18
N SER A 1102 -19.29 19.91 37.90
CA SER A 1102 -17.94 19.38 37.67
C SER A 1102 -17.38 19.75 36.30
N MET A 1103 -18.21 19.88 35.26
CA MET A 1103 -17.81 20.20 33.89
C MET A 1103 -16.71 19.27 33.31
N ILE A 1104 -16.55 18.07 33.89
CA ILE A 1104 -15.60 17.05 33.45
C ILE A 1104 -16.16 16.37 32.20
N LEU A 1105 -15.38 16.33 31.12
CA LEU A 1105 -15.74 15.68 29.87
C LEU A 1105 -15.68 14.14 30.03
N LEU A 1106 -16.78 13.46 29.74
CA LEU A 1106 -16.88 12.00 29.72
C LEU A 1106 -16.76 11.44 28.30
N GLY A 1107 -17.17 12.20 27.29
CA GLY A 1107 -17.16 11.76 25.90
C GLY A 1107 -17.94 12.70 25.00
N SER A 1108 -18.35 12.20 23.83
CA SER A 1108 -19.15 12.97 22.88
C SER A 1108 -20.16 12.07 22.18
N ILE A 1109 -21.34 12.60 21.87
CA ILE A 1109 -22.40 11.89 21.17
C ILE A 1109 -22.80 12.66 19.91
N GLU A 1110 -23.06 11.93 18.82
CA GLU A 1110 -23.50 12.56 17.59
C GLU A 1110 -24.92 13.09 17.72
N ARG A 1111 -25.15 14.26 17.13
CA ARG A 1111 -26.46 14.90 17.15
C ARG A 1111 -27.51 14.06 16.43
N CYS A 1112 -27.16 13.45 15.30
CA CYS A 1112 -28.06 12.61 14.51
C CYS A 1112 -28.48 11.36 15.29
N GLU A 1113 -27.57 10.73 16.01
CA GLU A 1113 -27.90 9.61 16.90
C GLU A 1113 -28.83 10.03 18.04
N LEU A 1114 -28.58 11.20 18.65
CA LEU A 1114 -29.48 11.77 19.66
C LEU A 1114 -30.88 12.08 19.11
N GLN A 1115 -30.97 12.61 17.90
CA GLN A 1115 -32.24 12.88 17.23
C GLN A 1115 -32.97 11.56 16.92
N ALA A 1116 -32.27 10.59 16.31
CA ALA A 1116 -32.82 9.27 16.03
C ALA A 1116 -33.31 8.56 17.31
N ALA A 1117 -32.56 8.67 18.40
CA ALA A 1117 -32.97 8.14 19.70
C ALA A 1117 -34.22 8.85 20.25
N CYS A 1118 -34.33 10.17 20.13
CA CYS A 1118 -35.54 10.91 20.52
C CYS A 1118 -36.75 10.52 19.67
N ASP A 1119 -36.58 10.45 18.35
CA ASP A 1119 -37.64 10.12 17.39
C ASP A 1119 -38.12 8.67 17.60
N TRP A 1120 -37.18 7.75 17.83
CA TRP A 1120 -37.50 6.37 18.20
C TRP A 1120 -38.24 6.30 19.54
N TRP A 1121 -37.82 7.07 20.55
CA TRP A 1121 -38.48 7.10 21.86
C TRP A 1121 -39.92 7.61 21.78
N LEU A 1122 -40.20 8.50 20.82
CA LEU A 1122 -41.52 9.06 20.50
C LEU A 1122 -42.33 8.20 19.51
N SER A 1123 -41.70 7.23 18.84
CA SER A 1123 -42.32 6.42 17.79
C SER A 1123 -43.57 5.68 18.26
N ALA A 1124 -44.51 5.47 17.32
CA ALA A 1124 -45.71 4.67 17.57
C ALA A 1124 -45.37 3.19 17.78
N GLU A 1125 -44.36 2.67 17.09
CA GLU A 1125 -43.90 1.27 17.21
C GLU A 1125 -43.48 0.93 18.64
N ARG A 1126 -42.73 1.83 19.30
CA ARG A 1126 -42.35 1.66 20.70
C ARG A 1126 -43.56 1.61 21.62
N ARG A 1127 -44.54 2.49 21.41
CA ARG A 1127 -45.78 2.52 22.20
C ARG A 1127 -46.55 1.20 22.04
N ILE A 1128 -46.60 0.64 20.83
CA ILE A 1128 -47.22 -0.65 20.55
C ILE A 1128 -46.43 -1.81 21.18
N THR A 1129 -45.09 -1.80 21.14
CA THR A 1129 -44.27 -2.82 21.82
C THR A 1129 -44.41 -2.76 23.34
N SER A 1130 -44.50 -1.55 23.92
CA SER A 1130 -44.74 -1.37 25.36
C SER A 1130 -46.14 -1.82 25.80
N GLN A 1131 -47.16 -1.65 24.95
CA GLN A 1131 -48.51 -2.19 25.19
C GLN A 1131 -48.58 -3.71 24.98
N GLY A 1132 -47.83 -4.26 24.02
CA GLY A 1132 -47.71 -5.71 23.81
C GLY A 1132 -46.99 -6.44 24.95
N GLN A 1133 -46.07 -5.76 25.65
CA GLN A 1133 -45.42 -6.28 26.86
C GLN A 1133 -46.33 -6.29 28.09
N ALA A 1134 -47.40 -5.49 28.15
CA ALA A 1134 -48.38 -5.57 29.23
C ALA A 1134 -49.27 -6.83 29.14
N VAL A 1135 -49.26 -7.55 28.00
CA VAL A 1135 -50.11 -8.72 27.73
C VAL A 1135 -49.31 -10.03 27.62
N ARG A 1136 -47.97 -10.00 27.68
CA ARG A 1136 -47.14 -11.21 27.60
C ARG A 1136 -46.35 -11.44 28.90
N SER A 1137 -46.51 -12.64 29.43
CA SER A 1137 -45.84 -13.20 30.61
C SER A 1137 -44.30 -13.06 30.54
N PRO A 1138 -43.62 -12.96 31.70
CA PRO A 1138 -42.21 -12.63 31.78
C PRO A 1138 -41.36 -13.83 31.31
N GLY A 1139 -40.75 -13.74 30.13
CA GLY A 1139 -39.89 -14.83 29.64
C GLY A 1139 -39.18 -14.67 28.30
N SER A 1140 -39.43 -13.61 27.51
CA SER A 1140 -38.72 -13.42 26.23
C SER A 1140 -37.87 -12.16 26.23
N VAL A 1141 -36.54 -12.32 26.34
CA VAL A 1141 -35.56 -11.27 26.07
C VAL A 1141 -35.47 -11.08 24.56
N VAL A 1142 -35.70 -9.85 24.08
CA VAL A 1142 -35.51 -9.48 22.67
C VAL A 1142 -34.03 -9.11 22.48
N SER A 1143 -33.36 -9.77 21.53
CA SER A 1143 -31.99 -9.47 21.10
C SER A 1143 -31.98 -8.20 20.24
N TRP A 1144 -30.99 -7.32 20.46
CA TRP A 1144 -30.81 -6.02 19.83
C TRP A 1144 -30.28 -6.08 18.37
N GLU A 1145 -30.06 -7.27 17.80
CA GLU A 1145 -29.36 -7.46 16.51
C GLU A 1145 -30.24 -7.27 15.25
N SER A 1146 -31.45 -6.74 15.38
CA SER A 1146 -32.42 -6.63 14.27
C SER A 1146 -32.72 -5.17 13.88
N PHE A 1147 -31.69 -4.36 13.66
CA PHE A 1147 -31.84 -3.00 13.16
C PHE A 1147 -30.97 -2.79 11.91
N ASN A 1148 -31.58 -2.90 10.73
CA ASN A 1148 -31.03 -2.37 9.48
C ASN A 1148 -32.02 -1.32 8.94
N LEU A 1149 -31.49 -0.13 8.65
CA LEU A 1149 -32.23 1.08 8.28
C LEU A 1149 -33.01 0.93 6.97
N VAL A 1150 -34.22 1.52 6.95
CA VAL A 1150 -34.92 1.97 5.76
C VAL A 1150 -34.93 3.49 5.85
N ASP A 1151 -34.13 4.16 5.01
CA ASP A 1151 -34.19 5.62 4.85
C ASP A 1151 -35.39 6.00 3.97
N GLU A 1152 -36.30 6.80 4.53
CA GLU A 1152 -37.28 7.56 3.77
C GLU A 1152 -36.62 8.80 3.14
N GLU A 1153 -36.20 8.70 1.87
CA GLU A 1153 -36.12 9.87 0.99
C GLU A 1153 -37.35 9.89 0.09
N GLY A 1154 -38.35 10.69 0.43
CA GLY A 1154 -39.52 10.87 -0.41
C GLY A 1154 -40.53 11.91 0.07
N GLY A 1155 -40.33 13.18 -0.30
CA GLY A 1155 -41.45 14.05 -0.65
C GLY A 1155 -41.49 15.44 -0.03
N GLU A 1156 -40.95 16.43 -0.75
CA GLU A 1156 -41.52 17.79 -0.78
C GLU A 1156 -41.38 18.37 -2.18
N GLU A 1157 -42.40 18.21 -3.03
CA GLU A 1157 -42.69 19.15 -4.11
C GLU A 1157 -44.17 19.04 -4.51
N SER A 1158 -45.03 19.78 -3.82
CA SER A 1158 -46.35 20.19 -4.31
C SER A 1158 -46.95 21.25 -3.40
N LYS A 1159 -46.93 22.51 -3.85
CA LYS A 1159 -48.08 23.44 -3.80
C LYS A 1159 -47.71 24.80 -4.40
N GLY A 1160 -48.44 25.17 -5.46
CA GLY A 1160 -49.03 26.52 -5.53
C GLY A 1160 -48.71 27.38 -6.75
N LYS A 1161 -49.50 27.14 -7.82
CA LYS A 1161 -49.81 28.03 -8.97
C LYS A 1161 -48.76 28.23 -10.06
#